data_AF-A0A937R964-F1
#
_entry.id   AF-A0A937R964-F1
#
_cell.length_a   1.000
_cell.length_b   1.000
_cell.length_c   1.000
_cell.angle_alpha   90.00
_cell.angle_beta   90.00
_cell.angle_gamma   90.00
#
_symmetry.space_group_name_H-M   'P 1'
#
loop_
_entity.id
_entity.type
_entity.pdbx_description
1 polymer ?
#
loop_
_entity_poly.entity_id
_entity_poly.type
_entity_poly.pdbx_seq_one_letter_code
_entity_poly.pdbx_strand_id
1 'polypeptide(L)'
;MTGAIAVLLRGGTYAIEKPVLFESRDSGTNGHNIVYKAHPGETAVISGGRPITGWTQDDGGRWKATTDIDNFRQLYVNDIRAVRARGKAPPGIALHGQDGYTTTNADMANWRNPGDIELCYHVVWTHSRCRVDSIKRHGEHAVLTMAQPHFMLARSKEGVRVKLPSYIENAFELLDEPGEWYLDRAADTLYYIPRPGEDMTAVEVIAPAVEKLVELRGTLDKPVHHIVFEGLTFAHATWLRPSQIGHADVQANFLADPSRLLKRGGTVTTVHNENIKSPSNVVCRAAKSVRFERCTFTRFGSGGIDLEYGAQGNVIRGCHFRDISGTAIQIGDVLKDDHHPDDPRKIVKGNTVANCTIHDCGVEFKGSVGIFVGYTDGTVIAHNEVCDLPYTGVSIGWGWGEEDAGGGAYGQRPFHDTPTAARNNRIEHNHIHHVMQELNDGGGIYTLSNQPGTVIRGNHIHDNRGSPGGIYLDEGSGFIEVTGNLAYSVRRAMNFNNRAQNRIATCKVHDNLFDVRPGGPPRRPGKVGKGLLCDGVGSFQRAPHTPALEPEHLTIEAWIWLDQFPSDDDGRRWIVNKNTHEFTQSHYALMIYYRKVGAYLNIGGGQKNCYECWSAPDLLTPKRWYHVAMSYDGADLKAYCNGRLVASKAVGKRRVPGSTPLHIGRRQDGFNYFKGIIDEVRLYSRALPADEFKPEAPRPKKGLVAHWSFDESAKAPADATAIAAKAGLEPAYRELLSERKQGVER
;
A
#
# COMPACT_ATOMS: atom_id res chain seq x y z
N MET A 1 -15.83 3.06 -43.26
CA MET A 1 -15.59 4.51 -43.04
C MET A 1 -14.52 4.99 -44.02
N THR A 2 -14.49 6.27 -44.37
CA THR A 2 -13.43 6.90 -45.20
C THR A 2 -12.52 7.85 -44.41
N GLY A 3 -12.81 8.05 -43.12
CA GLY A 3 -12.06 8.88 -42.19
C GLY A 3 -12.51 8.62 -40.75
N ALA A 4 -11.81 9.21 -39.78
CA ALA A 4 -12.20 9.14 -38.39
C ALA A 4 -13.50 9.94 -38.14
N ILE A 5 -14.35 9.43 -37.24
CA ILE A 5 -15.56 10.14 -36.78
C ILE A 5 -15.26 10.74 -35.41
N ALA A 6 -15.50 12.03 -35.24
CA ALA A 6 -15.42 12.69 -33.93
C ALA A 6 -16.82 12.99 -33.41
N VAL A 7 -17.13 12.48 -32.22
CA VAL A 7 -18.34 12.78 -31.44
C VAL A 7 -17.94 13.78 -30.36
N LEU A 8 -18.35 15.03 -30.53
CA LEU A 8 -18.02 16.14 -29.62
C LEU A 8 -19.13 16.33 -28.59
N LEU A 9 -18.84 16.09 -27.31
CA LEU A 9 -19.74 16.34 -26.21
C LEU A 9 -19.54 17.77 -25.70
N ARG A 10 -20.60 18.57 -25.65
CA ARG A 10 -20.58 19.89 -25.00
C ARG A 10 -20.37 19.75 -23.49
N GLY A 11 -19.93 20.83 -22.87
CA GLY A 11 -19.71 20.93 -21.43
C GLY A 11 -20.99 20.71 -20.65
N GLY A 12 -20.87 20.00 -19.52
CA GLY A 12 -21.98 19.67 -18.63
C GLY A 12 -21.99 18.21 -18.19
N THR A 13 -22.98 17.89 -17.36
CA THR A 13 -23.18 16.55 -16.81
C THR A 13 -24.27 15.82 -17.59
N TYR A 14 -23.89 14.68 -18.17
CA TYR A 14 -24.75 13.73 -18.85
C TYR A 14 -25.13 12.64 -17.86
N ALA A 15 -26.24 12.83 -17.17
CA ALA A 15 -26.80 11.84 -16.26
C ALA A 15 -27.29 10.61 -17.05
N ILE A 16 -26.93 9.41 -16.59
CA ILE A 16 -27.35 8.14 -17.18
C ILE A 16 -28.11 7.30 -16.15
N GLU A 17 -29.13 6.59 -16.60
CA GLU A 17 -29.91 5.67 -15.77
C GLU A 17 -29.49 4.20 -15.96
N LYS A 18 -28.70 3.94 -17.01
CA LYS A 18 -28.19 2.62 -17.39
C LYS A 18 -26.84 2.75 -18.10
N PRO A 19 -26.05 1.67 -18.19
CA PRO A 19 -24.73 1.72 -18.80
C PRO A 19 -24.78 2.20 -20.26
N VAL A 20 -23.81 3.04 -20.65
CA VAL A 20 -23.55 3.36 -22.05
C VAL A 20 -22.86 2.16 -22.69
N LEU A 21 -23.61 1.46 -23.53
CA LEU A 21 -23.19 0.20 -24.13
C LEU A 21 -22.60 0.43 -25.53
N PHE A 22 -21.40 -0.10 -25.75
CA PHE A 22 -20.77 -0.21 -27.07
C PHE A 22 -20.63 -1.68 -27.46
N GLU A 23 -21.10 -2.03 -28.64
CA GLU A 23 -21.03 -3.37 -29.21
C GLU A 23 -20.19 -3.36 -30.49
N SER A 24 -19.93 -4.53 -31.06
CA SER A 24 -19.07 -4.65 -32.27
C SER A 24 -19.51 -3.74 -33.43
N ARG A 25 -20.81 -3.46 -33.57
CA ARG A 25 -21.37 -2.55 -34.59
C ARG A 25 -20.94 -1.10 -34.43
N ASP A 26 -20.52 -0.70 -33.23
CA ASP A 26 -20.08 0.65 -32.90
C ASP A 26 -18.57 0.84 -33.16
N SER A 27 -17.91 -0.20 -33.67
CA SER A 27 -16.48 -0.18 -33.94
C SER A 27 -16.14 0.65 -35.17
N GLY A 28 -14.97 1.29 -35.14
CA GLY A 28 -14.41 1.93 -36.32
C GLY A 28 -14.11 0.91 -37.44
N THR A 29 -14.29 1.30 -38.71
CA THR A 29 -14.09 0.44 -39.89
C THR A 29 -13.02 0.98 -40.84
N ASN A 30 -12.41 0.12 -41.64
CA ASN A 30 -11.32 0.46 -42.58
C ASN A 30 -10.10 1.13 -41.92
N GLY A 31 -9.79 0.74 -40.66
CA GLY A 31 -8.66 1.28 -39.90
C GLY A 31 -8.86 2.68 -39.31
N HIS A 32 -10.07 3.24 -39.38
CA HIS A 32 -10.40 4.54 -38.80
C HIS A 32 -11.03 4.43 -37.42
N ASN A 33 -10.79 5.43 -36.56
CA ASN A 33 -11.34 5.48 -35.21
C ASN A 33 -12.68 6.21 -35.13
N ILE A 34 -13.49 5.87 -34.13
CA ILE A 34 -14.56 6.73 -33.61
C ILE A 34 -14.06 7.34 -32.29
N VAL A 35 -14.04 8.67 -32.22
CA VAL A 35 -13.45 9.44 -31.12
C VAL A 35 -14.54 10.19 -30.37
N TYR A 36 -14.86 9.77 -29.15
CA TYR A 36 -15.74 10.45 -28.21
C TYR A 36 -14.92 11.39 -27.34
N LYS A 37 -15.16 12.70 -27.46
CA LYS A 37 -14.36 13.69 -26.73
C LYS A 37 -15.15 14.91 -26.32
N ALA A 38 -14.68 15.58 -25.26
CA ALA A 38 -15.23 16.88 -24.88
C ALA A 38 -14.97 17.92 -25.99
N HIS A 39 -15.89 18.86 -26.14
CA HIS A 39 -15.68 20.03 -26.99
C HIS A 39 -14.47 20.82 -26.48
N PRO A 40 -13.61 21.39 -27.36
CA PRO A 40 -12.43 22.12 -26.93
C PRO A 40 -12.74 23.20 -25.88
N GLY A 41 -11.99 23.18 -24.77
CA GLY A 41 -12.16 24.12 -23.65
C GLY A 41 -13.33 23.84 -22.71
N GLU A 42 -14.10 22.78 -22.95
CA GLU A 42 -15.26 22.40 -22.15
C GLU A 42 -15.03 21.07 -21.40
N THR A 43 -15.73 20.85 -20.29
CA THR A 43 -15.67 19.62 -19.49
C THR A 43 -16.97 18.84 -19.63
N ALA A 44 -16.90 17.62 -20.18
CA ALA A 44 -18.05 16.71 -20.29
C ALA A 44 -17.95 15.59 -19.25
N VAL A 45 -19.01 15.41 -18.44
CA VAL A 45 -19.08 14.41 -17.36
C VAL A 45 -20.17 13.40 -17.68
N ILE A 46 -19.83 12.12 -17.80
CA ILE A 46 -20.80 11.02 -17.85
C ILE A 46 -21.02 10.55 -16.41
N SER A 47 -22.23 10.73 -15.89
CA SER A 47 -22.55 10.55 -14.47
C SER A 47 -23.64 9.52 -14.26
N GLY A 48 -23.40 8.50 -13.41
CA GLY A 48 -24.44 7.59 -12.92
C GLY A 48 -25.14 8.08 -11.65
N GLY A 49 -24.88 9.33 -11.25
CA GLY A 49 -25.39 9.95 -10.04
C GLY A 49 -26.73 10.65 -10.24
N ARG A 50 -27.55 10.63 -9.20
CA ARG A 50 -28.83 11.33 -9.12
C ARG A 50 -28.78 12.37 -8.00
N PRO A 51 -29.26 13.60 -8.23
CA PRO A 51 -29.34 14.61 -7.20
C PRO A 51 -30.41 14.25 -6.16
N ILE A 52 -30.12 14.51 -4.89
CA ILE A 52 -31.07 14.45 -3.77
C ILE A 52 -31.42 15.88 -3.36
N THR A 53 -32.70 16.20 -3.41
CA THR A 53 -33.24 17.54 -3.14
C THR A 53 -34.33 17.49 -2.06
N GLY A 54 -34.86 18.64 -1.66
CA GLY A 54 -35.96 18.70 -0.68
C GLY A 54 -35.50 18.52 0.76
N TRP A 55 -34.30 19.00 1.07
CA TRP A 55 -33.69 18.91 2.39
C TRP A 55 -34.45 19.75 3.42
N THR A 56 -34.71 19.15 4.58
CA THR A 56 -35.34 19.77 5.75
C THR A 56 -34.56 19.41 7.01
N GLN A 57 -34.65 20.21 8.07
CA GLN A 57 -34.04 19.84 9.35
C GLN A 57 -34.95 18.90 10.15
N ASP A 58 -34.34 17.94 10.85
CA ASP A 58 -35.00 17.18 11.90
C ASP A 58 -34.86 17.87 13.28
N ASP A 59 -35.55 17.35 14.29
CA ASP A 59 -35.55 17.91 15.65
C ASP A 59 -34.16 17.88 16.32
N GLY A 60 -33.23 17.10 15.78
CA GLY A 60 -31.84 16.99 16.24
C GLY A 60 -30.88 17.92 15.51
N GLY A 61 -31.37 18.79 14.61
CA GLY A 61 -30.54 19.70 13.82
C GLY A 61 -29.82 19.03 12.64
N ARG A 62 -30.09 17.75 12.37
CA ARG A 62 -29.58 17.05 11.18
C ARG A 62 -30.46 17.41 9.99
N TRP A 63 -29.91 17.31 8.79
CA TRP A 63 -30.68 17.50 7.58
C TRP A 63 -31.16 16.16 7.04
N LYS A 64 -32.38 16.12 6.53
CA LYS A 64 -32.99 14.93 5.93
C LYS A 64 -33.71 15.24 4.63
N ALA A 65 -33.73 14.26 3.73
CA ALA A 65 -34.48 14.31 2.48
C ALA A 65 -35.06 12.93 2.15
N THR A 66 -36.23 12.90 1.52
CA THR A 66 -36.79 11.66 0.95
C THR A 66 -36.10 11.34 -0.37
N THR A 67 -35.83 10.07 -0.64
CA THR A 67 -35.21 9.59 -1.88
C THR A 67 -35.90 8.34 -2.40
N ASP A 68 -36.00 8.21 -3.71
CA ASP A 68 -36.51 7.02 -4.40
C ASP A 68 -35.38 6.06 -4.84
N ILE A 69 -34.12 6.37 -4.49
CA ILE A 69 -32.98 5.48 -4.74
C ILE A 69 -32.95 4.42 -3.64
N ASP A 70 -33.33 3.18 -3.98
CA ASP A 70 -33.44 2.05 -3.03
C ASP A 70 -32.19 1.84 -2.16
N ASN A 71 -30.99 1.97 -2.75
CA ASN A 71 -29.75 1.81 -2.00
C ASN A 71 -28.56 2.48 -2.70
N PHE A 72 -27.62 2.97 -1.91
CA PHE A 72 -26.29 3.44 -2.34
C PHE A 72 -25.32 3.34 -1.17
N ARG A 73 -24.03 3.25 -1.50
CA ARG A 73 -22.95 3.15 -0.50
C ARG A 73 -22.09 4.41 -0.41
N GLN A 74 -22.30 5.37 -1.30
CA GLN A 74 -21.56 6.63 -1.37
C GLN A 74 -22.55 7.78 -1.47
N LEU A 75 -22.17 8.92 -0.89
CA LEU A 75 -22.86 10.19 -1.04
C LEU A 75 -21.81 11.26 -1.29
N TYR A 76 -22.08 12.22 -2.16
CA TYR A 76 -21.19 13.33 -2.45
C TYR A 76 -21.94 14.64 -2.22
N VAL A 77 -21.31 15.57 -1.51
CA VAL A 77 -21.85 16.91 -1.28
C VAL A 77 -20.82 17.91 -1.83
N ASN A 78 -21.24 18.71 -2.83
CA ASN A 78 -20.36 19.57 -3.63
C ASN A 78 -19.11 18.82 -4.13
N ASP A 79 -19.33 17.66 -4.78
CA ASP A 79 -18.27 16.80 -5.32
C ASP A 79 -17.30 16.18 -4.30
N ILE A 80 -17.49 16.43 -2.98
CA ILE A 80 -16.70 15.84 -1.90
C ILE A 80 -17.45 14.65 -1.30
N ARG A 81 -16.81 13.46 -1.28
CA ARG A 81 -17.35 12.25 -0.65
C ARG A 81 -17.70 12.52 0.82
N ALA A 82 -18.94 12.23 1.19
CA ALA A 82 -19.41 12.22 2.57
C ALA A 82 -19.14 10.86 3.21
N VAL A 83 -19.04 10.83 4.54
CA VAL A 83 -18.69 9.63 5.30
C VAL A 83 -19.96 8.85 5.61
N ARG A 84 -20.05 7.58 5.20
CA ARG A 84 -21.15 6.73 5.67
C ARG A 84 -21.02 6.56 7.18
N ALA A 85 -22.07 6.88 7.93
CA ALA A 85 -22.06 6.97 9.39
C ALA A 85 -21.38 5.75 10.02
N ARG A 86 -20.36 5.99 10.85
CA ARG A 86 -19.49 4.92 11.37
C ARG A 86 -18.89 5.26 12.72
N GLY A 87 -18.64 4.23 13.53
CA GLY A 87 -18.05 4.39 14.85
C GLY A 87 -17.08 3.27 15.20
N LYS A 88 -16.41 3.43 16.35
CA LYS A 88 -15.56 2.38 16.92
C LYS A 88 -16.36 1.10 17.15
N ALA A 89 -15.66 -0.03 17.21
CA ALA A 89 -16.28 -1.27 17.66
C ALA A 89 -16.94 -1.07 19.04
N PRO A 90 -18.14 -1.65 19.27
CA PRO A 90 -18.87 -1.49 20.53
C PRO A 90 -18.05 -1.85 21.77
N PRO A 91 -18.26 -1.15 22.91
CA PRO A 91 -17.59 -1.47 24.17
C PRO A 91 -17.78 -2.95 24.56
N GLY A 92 -16.73 -3.57 25.09
CA GLY A 92 -16.78 -4.96 25.55
C GLY A 92 -17.07 -5.99 24.44
N ILE A 93 -16.88 -5.65 23.16
CA ILE A 93 -17.12 -6.59 22.07
C ILE A 93 -16.24 -7.83 22.20
N ALA A 94 -16.86 -9.01 22.21
CA ALA A 94 -16.18 -10.29 22.29
C ALA A 94 -16.86 -11.31 21.39
N LEU A 95 -16.10 -12.27 20.88
CA LEU A 95 -16.66 -13.37 20.10
C LEU A 95 -17.68 -14.14 20.94
N HIS A 96 -18.84 -14.42 20.35
CA HIS A 96 -19.91 -15.21 20.95
C HIS A 96 -20.23 -16.37 20.00
N GLY A 97 -19.92 -17.60 20.44
CA GLY A 97 -20.08 -18.77 19.59
C GLY A 97 -19.21 -18.74 18.33
N GLN A 98 -19.73 -19.29 17.23
CA GLN A 98 -19.09 -19.29 15.91
C GLN A 98 -19.75 -18.30 14.94
N ASP A 99 -20.89 -17.73 15.33
CA ASP A 99 -21.83 -17.01 14.49
C ASP A 99 -21.95 -15.54 14.83
N GLY A 100 -21.32 -15.03 15.90
CA GLY A 100 -21.22 -13.59 16.07
C GLY A 100 -20.51 -13.10 17.32
N TYR A 101 -21.09 -12.08 17.95
CA TYR A 101 -20.47 -11.28 19.00
C TYR A 101 -21.42 -11.01 20.17
N THR A 102 -20.85 -10.69 21.32
CA THR A 102 -21.53 -10.02 22.43
C THR A 102 -20.87 -8.67 22.69
N THR A 103 -21.61 -7.71 23.24
CA THR A 103 -21.12 -6.38 23.66
C THR A 103 -21.77 -5.97 24.98
N THR A 104 -21.12 -5.10 25.76
CA THR A 104 -21.71 -4.50 26.96
C THR A 104 -22.67 -3.34 26.65
N ASN A 105 -22.85 -2.96 25.37
CA ASN A 105 -23.85 -1.98 24.97
C ASN A 105 -25.20 -2.67 24.71
N ALA A 106 -25.98 -2.89 25.77
CA ALA A 106 -27.29 -3.55 25.67
C ALA A 106 -28.30 -2.80 24.78
N ASP A 107 -28.16 -1.48 24.66
CA ASP A 107 -29.05 -0.62 23.87
C ASP A 107 -28.93 -0.86 22.37
N MET A 108 -27.85 -1.49 21.91
CA MET A 108 -27.71 -1.92 20.51
C MET A 108 -28.85 -2.84 20.05
N ALA A 109 -29.51 -3.54 20.97
CA ALA A 109 -30.69 -4.34 20.64
C ALA A 109 -31.88 -3.52 20.14
N ASN A 110 -31.88 -2.20 20.38
CA ASN A 110 -32.92 -1.27 19.93
C ASN A 110 -32.49 -0.45 18.71
N TRP A 111 -31.30 -0.69 18.16
CA TRP A 111 -30.82 0.05 17.00
C TRP A 111 -31.65 -0.26 15.76
N ARG A 112 -31.83 0.77 14.93
CA ARG A 112 -32.59 0.67 13.69
C ARG A 112 -31.89 -0.23 12.69
N ASN A 113 -32.69 -0.93 11.89
CA ASN A 113 -32.24 -1.69 10.73
C ASN A 113 -30.99 -2.55 10.98
N PRO A 114 -30.99 -3.46 11.99
CA PRO A 114 -29.79 -4.20 12.38
C PRO A 114 -29.16 -4.99 11.21
N GLY A 115 -29.97 -5.46 10.25
CA GLY A 115 -29.50 -6.18 9.06
C GLY A 115 -28.65 -5.36 8.09
N ASP A 116 -28.70 -4.03 8.20
CA ASP A 116 -27.93 -3.10 7.37
C ASP A 116 -26.55 -2.77 7.98
N ILE A 117 -26.34 -3.06 9.27
CA ILE A 117 -25.10 -2.75 9.99
C ILE A 117 -23.96 -3.64 9.48
N GLU A 118 -22.79 -3.04 9.24
CA GLU A 118 -21.58 -3.75 8.81
C GLU A 118 -20.46 -3.67 9.86
N LEU A 119 -19.92 -4.83 10.23
CA LEU A 119 -18.66 -4.94 10.97
C LEU A 119 -17.51 -5.02 9.99
N CYS A 120 -16.52 -4.13 10.15
CA CYS A 120 -15.42 -3.96 9.21
C CYS A 120 -14.07 -4.34 9.86
N TYR A 121 -13.21 -5.05 9.11
CA TYR A 121 -12.04 -5.72 9.66
C TYR A 121 -10.79 -5.45 8.82
N HIS A 122 -9.82 -4.71 9.38
CA HIS A 122 -8.48 -4.61 8.83
C HIS A 122 -7.62 -5.76 9.37
N VAL A 123 -7.18 -6.66 8.48
CA VAL A 123 -6.31 -7.78 8.87
C VAL A 123 -5.19 -7.95 7.85
N VAL A 124 -4.00 -7.50 8.25
CA VAL A 124 -2.75 -7.52 7.46
C VAL A 124 -2.94 -6.92 6.06
N TRP A 125 -3.28 -7.72 5.04
CA TRP A 125 -3.48 -7.28 3.64
C TRP A 125 -4.95 -7.24 3.19
N THR A 126 -5.90 -7.58 4.06
CA THR A 126 -7.33 -7.65 3.70
C THR A 126 -8.21 -6.67 4.46
N HIS A 127 -9.31 -6.27 3.82
CA HIS A 127 -10.39 -5.50 4.43
C HIS A 127 -11.74 -6.16 4.20
N SER A 128 -12.15 -7.01 5.14
CA SER A 128 -13.44 -7.70 5.07
C SER A 128 -14.55 -6.88 5.73
N ARG A 129 -15.79 -7.03 5.24
CA ARG A 129 -17.01 -6.43 5.78
C ARG A 129 -18.07 -7.51 5.94
N CYS A 130 -18.57 -7.69 7.15
CA CYS A 130 -19.58 -8.70 7.45
C CYS A 130 -20.84 -8.00 7.98
N ARG A 131 -22.00 -8.32 7.39
CA ARG A 131 -23.26 -7.77 7.86
C ARG A 131 -23.70 -8.42 9.16
N VAL A 132 -24.38 -7.65 9.99
CA VAL A 132 -25.17 -8.18 11.10
C VAL A 132 -26.45 -8.80 10.53
N ASP A 133 -26.92 -9.89 11.12
CA ASP A 133 -28.21 -10.52 10.82
C ASP A 133 -29.29 -10.05 11.81
N SER A 134 -28.99 -10.15 13.10
CA SER A 134 -29.88 -9.66 14.16
C SER A 134 -29.11 -9.24 15.41
N ILE A 135 -29.73 -8.39 16.23
CA ILE A 135 -29.21 -7.98 17.54
C ILE A 135 -30.29 -8.25 18.58
N LYS A 136 -29.92 -8.91 19.68
CA LYS A 136 -30.86 -9.24 20.78
C LYS A 136 -30.27 -8.86 22.13
N ARG A 137 -31.11 -8.30 23.01
CA ARG A 137 -30.71 -8.00 24.39
C ARG A 137 -30.61 -9.30 25.20
N HIS A 138 -29.57 -9.41 26.01
CA HIS A 138 -29.36 -10.49 26.97
C HIS A 138 -28.80 -9.93 28.28
N GLY A 139 -29.69 -9.52 29.19
CA GLY A 139 -29.33 -8.80 30.41
C GLY A 139 -28.68 -7.44 30.09
N GLU A 140 -27.50 -7.22 30.66
CA GLU A 140 -26.68 -6.01 30.45
C GLU A 140 -25.82 -6.08 29.17
N HIS A 141 -26.10 -7.03 28.28
CA HIS A 141 -25.38 -7.22 27.02
C HIS A 141 -26.32 -7.21 25.82
N ALA A 142 -25.76 -6.97 24.64
CA ALA A 142 -26.40 -7.29 23.37
C ALA A 142 -25.60 -8.40 22.66
N VAL A 143 -26.33 -9.34 22.07
CA VAL A 143 -25.78 -10.42 21.24
C VAL A 143 -26.08 -10.08 19.78
N LEU A 144 -25.02 -9.97 18.98
CA LEU A 144 -25.08 -9.73 17.55
C LEU A 144 -24.86 -11.06 16.84
N THR A 145 -25.87 -11.56 16.14
CA THR A 145 -25.73 -12.67 15.19
C THR A 145 -25.28 -12.09 13.85
N MET A 146 -24.23 -12.66 13.26
CA MET A 146 -23.67 -12.18 11.98
C MET A 146 -24.26 -12.94 10.79
N ALA A 147 -24.44 -12.24 9.68
CA ALA A 147 -24.93 -12.82 8.44
C ALA A 147 -23.93 -13.84 7.85
N GLN A 148 -24.44 -15.02 7.53
CA GLN A 148 -23.69 -16.12 6.94
C GLN A 148 -23.93 -16.20 5.42
N PRO A 149 -23.00 -16.77 4.63
CA PRO A 149 -21.74 -17.41 5.03
C PRO A 149 -20.55 -16.46 5.16
N HIS A 150 -20.70 -15.16 4.86
CA HIS A 150 -19.56 -14.24 4.75
C HIS A 150 -18.81 -14.03 6.07
N PHE A 151 -19.49 -14.04 7.21
CA PHE A 151 -18.80 -14.02 8.51
C PHE A 151 -17.99 -15.29 8.77
N MET A 152 -18.55 -16.47 8.54
CA MET A 152 -17.83 -17.74 8.64
C MET A 152 -16.60 -17.75 7.72
N LEU A 153 -16.74 -17.28 6.48
CA LEU A 153 -15.62 -17.15 5.54
C LEU A 153 -14.54 -16.24 6.09
N ALA A 154 -14.87 -15.01 6.49
CA ALA A 154 -13.90 -14.08 7.05
C ALA A 154 -13.17 -14.63 8.29
N ARG A 155 -13.86 -15.45 9.11
CA ARG A 155 -13.33 -16.07 10.34
C ARG A 155 -12.47 -17.30 10.08
N SER A 156 -12.74 -18.05 9.02
CA SER A 156 -12.14 -19.37 8.79
C SER A 156 -11.29 -19.46 7.53
N LYS A 157 -11.26 -18.40 6.70
CA LYS A 157 -10.50 -18.41 5.46
C LYS A 157 -9.01 -18.65 5.67
N GLU A 158 -8.38 -19.24 4.68
CA GLU A 158 -6.93 -19.36 4.63
C GLU A 158 -6.24 -17.99 4.54
N GLY A 159 -4.98 -17.96 4.98
CA GLY A 159 -4.23 -16.73 5.14
C GLY A 159 -4.68 -15.99 6.41
N VAL A 160 -5.24 -14.81 6.23
CA VAL A 160 -5.63 -13.91 7.33
C VAL A 160 -7.10 -14.08 7.71
N ARG A 161 -7.35 -14.12 9.02
CA ARG A 161 -8.68 -14.35 9.61
C ARG A 161 -9.08 -13.20 10.51
N VAL A 162 -10.33 -12.79 10.42
CA VAL A 162 -10.89 -11.76 11.28
C VAL A 162 -11.05 -12.27 12.71
N LYS A 163 -10.95 -11.37 13.70
CA LYS A 163 -11.22 -11.70 15.11
C LYS A 163 -12.23 -10.72 15.69
N LEU A 164 -11.82 -9.48 15.92
CA LEU A 164 -12.67 -8.38 16.37
C LEU A 164 -12.73 -7.31 15.28
N PRO A 165 -13.88 -6.63 15.10
CA PRO A 165 -13.99 -5.56 14.12
C PRO A 165 -13.10 -4.38 14.48
N SER A 166 -12.56 -3.72 13.46
CA SER A 166 -11.83 -2.46 13.59
C SER A 166 -12.79 -1.29 13.81
N TYR A 167 -13.96 -1.32 13.17
CA TYR A 167 -15.03 -0.35 13.30
C TYR A 167 -16.37 -0.95 12.84
N ILE A 168 -17.47 -0.25 13.09
CA ILE A 168 -18.80 -0.57 12.57
C ILE A 168 -19.35 0.62 11.78
N GLU A 169 -20.21 0.36 10.81
CA GLU A 169 -20.82 1.41 9.99
C GLU A 169 -22.28 1.11 9.63
N ASN A 170 -22.95 2.12 9.06
CA ASN A 170 -24.29 2.06 8.50
C ASN A 170 -25.41 1.85 9.53
N ALA A 171 -25.37 2.63 10.61
CA ALA A 171 -26.46 2.73 11.58
C ALA A 171 -26.82 4.20 11.83
N PHE A 172 -28.09 4.49 12.07
CA PHE A 172 -28.54 5.85 12.40
C PHE A 172 -27.92 6.33 13.72
N GLU A 173 -27.73 5.41 14.67
CA GLU A 173 -27.17 5.65 15.99
C GLU A 173 -25.67 5.98 15.95
N LEU A 174 -25.03 5.85 14.79
CA LEU A 174 -23.64 6.24 14.53
C LEU A 174 -23.56 7.58 13.77
N LEU A 175 -24.68 8.23 13.45
CA LEU A 175 -24.69 9.50 12.73
C LEU A 175 -24.49 10.64 13.75
N ASP A 176 -23.23 10.99 14.02
CA ASP A 176 -22.87 11.91 15.11
C ASP A 176 -21.83 12.99 14.76
N GLU A 177 -21.11 12.87 13.64
CA GLU A 177 -20.07 13.84 13.25
C GLU A 177 -20.39 14.60 11.94
N PRO A 178 -19.93 15.87 11.78
CA PRO A 178 -20.05 16.62 10.55
C PRO A 178 -19.45 15.89 9.33
N GLY A 179 -20.22 15.84 8.25
CA GLY A 179 -19.88 15.14 7.02
C GLY A 179 -20.38 13.70 6.97
N GLU A 180 -21.02 13.19 8.03
CA GLU A 180 -21.62 11.85 8.03
C GLU A 180 -23.03 11.82 7.43
N TRP A 181 -23.39 10.68 6.84
CA TRP A 181 -24.72 10.40 6.32
C TRP A 181 -25.22 8.99 6.64
N TYR A 182 -26.54 8.82 6.66
CA TYR A 182 -27.22 7.53 6.84
C TYR A 182 -28.48 7.46 5.97
N LEU A 183 -28.65 6.37 5.22
CA LEU A 183 -29.89 6.09 4.48
C LEU A 183 -30.76 5.13 5.31
N ASP A 184 -31.89 5.62 5.81
CA ASP A 184 -32.94 4.79 6.39
C ASP A 184 -33.80 4.22 5.26
N ARG A 185 -33.42 3.02 4.78
CA ARG A 185 -34.10 2.36 3.66
C ARG A 185 -35.53 1.96 3.98
N ALA A 186 -35.84 1.69 5.26
CA ALA A 186 -37.20 1.35 5.66
C ALA A 186 -38.15 2.56 5.61
N ALA A 187 -37.59 3.77 5.68
CA ALA A 187 -38.32 5.03 5.69
C ALA A 187 -38.06 5.91 4.45
N ASP A 188 -37.34 5.40 3.44
CA ASP A 188 -36.92 6.13 2.23
C ASP A 188 -36.29 7.51 2.54
N THR A 189 -35.58 7.62 3.67
CA THR A 189 -35.09 8.89 4.21
C THR A 189 -33.58 8.89 4.34
N LEU A 190 -32.92 9.81 3.63
CA LEU A 190 -31.50 10.10 3.78
C LEU A 190 -31.31 11.17 4.85
N TYR A 191 -30.39 10.95 5.78
CA TYR A 191 -29.93 11.90 6.78
C TYR A 191 -28.49 12.32 6.51
N TYR A 192 -28.16 13.58 6.80
CA TYR A 192 -26.83 14.17 6.65
C TYR A 192 -26.54 15.20 7.75
N ILE A 193 -25.30 15.20 8.26
CA ILE A 193 -24.78 16.28 9.11
C ILE A 193 -23.85 17.14 8.24
N PRO A 194 -24.21 18.41 7.96
CA PRO A 194 -23.39 19.28 7.12
C PRO A 194 -22.01 19.54 7.74
N ARG A 195 -20.99 19.60 6.89
CA ARG A 195 -19.65 20.06 7.28
C ARG A 195 -19.68 21.57 7.56
N PRO A 196 -18.75 22.09 8.37
CA PRO A 196 -18.62 23.53 8.56
C PRO A 196 -18.51 24.27 7.21
N GLY A 197 -19.42 25.22 6.98
CA GLY A 197 -19.48 26.03 5.75
C GLY A 197 -20.42 25.51 4.66
N GLU A 198 -21.03 24.33 4.82
CA GLU A 198 -22.05 23.84 3.87
C GLU A 198 -23.42 24.44 4.17
N ASP A 199 -23.94 25.22 3.21
CA ASP A 199 -25.31 25.69 3.22
C ASP A 199 -26.20 24.68 2.49
N MET A 200 -26.98 23.91 3.25
CA MET A 200 -27.84 22.85 2.71
C MET A 200 -28.94 23.36 1.76
N THR A 201 -29.18 24.67 1.69
CA THR A 201 -30.09 25.25 0.71
C THR A 201 -29.44 25.48 -0.66
N ALA A 202 -28.10 25.41 -0.74
CA ALA A 202 -27.32 25.72 -1.94
C ALA A 202 -26.39 24.57 -2.38
N VAL A 203 -26.08 23.61 -1.50
CA VAL A 203 -25.21 22.47 -1.86
C VAL A 203 -25.86 21.52 -2.85
N GLU A 204 -25.05 20.94 -3.72
CA GLU A 204 -25.45 19.80 -4.55
C GLU A 204 -25.14 18.50 -3.79
N VAL A 205 -26.16 17.66 -3.60
CA VAL A 205 -26.00 16.32 -3.01
C VAL A 205 -26.28 15.25 -4.07
N ILE A 206 -25.29 14.43 -4.40
CA ILE A 206 -25.39 13.37 -5.41
C ILE A 206 -25.22 11.99 -4.76
N ALA A 207 -26.14 11.08 -5.08
CA ALA A 207 -26.04 9.65 -4.76
C ALA A 207 -25.89 8.82 -6.05
N PRO A 208 -24.95 7.87 -6.15
CA PRO A 208 -24.79 7.03 -7.33
C PRO A 208 -25.89 5.97 -7.42
N ALA A 209 -26.51 5.85 -8.60
CA ALA A 209 -27.61 4.93 -8.87
C ALA A 209 -27.28 3.85 -9.92
N VAL A 210 -26.11 3.94 -10.58
CA VAL A 210 -25.71 3.03 -11.66
C VAL A 210 -24.39 2.32 -11.31
N GLU A 211 -24.31 1.00 -11.48
CA GLU A 211 -23.08 0.23 -11.22
C GLU A 211 -22.06 0.25 -12.38
N LYS A 212 -22.50 0.33 -13.64
CA LYS A 212 -21.58 0.43 -14.79
C LYS A 212 -21.91 1.67 -15.60
N LEU A 213 -20.94 2.56 -15.76
CA LEU A 213 -21.12 3.76 -16.57
C LEU A 213 -20.96 3.46 -18.05
N VAL A 214 -19.93 2.68 -18.39
CA VAL A 214 -19.59 2.32 -19.77
C VAL A 214 -19.25 0.84 -19.85
N GLU A 215 -19.83 0.15 -20.83
CA GLU A 215 -19.53 -1.25 -21.12
C GLU A 215 -19.22 -1.42 -22.62
N LEU A 216 -17.98 -1.81 -22.95
CA LEU A 216 -17.61 -2.26 -24.29
C LEU A 216 -17.76 -3.78 -24.32
N ARG A 217 -18.83 -4.25 -24.96
CA ARG A 217 -19.26 -5.64 -24.97
C ARG A 217 -19.01 -6.31 -26.31
N GLY A 218 -17.77 -6.76 -26.52
CA GLY A 218 -17.39 -7.60 -27.64
C GLY A 218 -17.59 -9.09 -27.37
N THR A 219 -17.41 -9.89 -28.42
CA THR A 219 -17.13 -11.33 -28.32
C THR A 219 -15.79 -11.62 -29.01
N LEU A 220 -15.24 -12.82 -28.81
CA LEU A 220 -13.98 -13.21 -29.47
C LEU A 220 -14.08 -13.18 -31.01
N ASP A 221 -15.26 -13.44 -31.57
CA ASP A 221 -15.51 -13.41 -33.02
C ASP A 221 -15.88 -12.01 -33.53
N LYS A 222 -16.49 -11.19 -32.68
CA LYS A 222 -16.91 -9.82 -32.99
C LYS A 222 -16.45 -8.88 -31.87
N PRO A 223 -15.15 -8.56 -31.81
CA PRO A 223 -14.63 -7.66 -30.79
C PRO A 223 -15.13 -6.23 -31.00
N VAL A 224 -15.19 -5.44 -29.93
CA VAL A 224 -15.34 -3.98 -30.04
C VAL A 224 -13.98 -3.38 -30.34
N HIS A 225 -13.84 -2.51 -31.32
CA HIS A 225 -12.54 -1.98 -31.69
C HIS A 225 -12.51 -0.56 -32.24
N HIS A 226 -11.33 0.07 -32.18
CA HIS A 226 -11.06 1.40 -32.76
C HIS A 226 -12.00 2.49 -32.21
N ILE A 227 -12.30 2.43 -30.91
CA ILE A 227 -13.02 3.46 -30.16
C ILE A 227 -12.02 4.21 -29.27
N VAL A 228 -12.10 5.54 -29.26
CA VAL A 228 -11.27 6.40 -28.43
C VAL A 228 -12.16 7.27 -27.57
N PHE A 229 -11.93 7.27 -26.25
CA PHE A 229 -12.46 8.25 -25.32
C PHE A 229 -11.35 9.25 -24.99
N GLU A 230 -11.61 10.54 -25.17
CA GLU A 230 -10.59 11.57 -24.99
C GLU A 230 -11.10 12.73 -24.13
N GLY A 231 -10.41 13.02 -23.02
CA GLY A 231 -10.70 14.19 -22.18
C GLY A 231 -12.05 14.15 -21.45
N LEU A 232 -12.70 12.99 -21.39
CA LEU A 232 -14.00 12.81 -20.71
C LEU A 232 -13.82 12.49 -19.22
N THR A 233 -14.76 12.92 -18.39
CA THR A 233 -14.87 12.52 -16.99
C THR A 233 -15.99 11.48 -16.84
N PHE A 234 -15.71 10.39 -16.14
CA PHE A 234 -16.69 9.41 -15.71
C PHE A 234 -16.86 9.53 -14.20
N ALA A 235 -18.08 9.70 -13.72
CA ALA A 235 -18.36 9.95 -12.31
C ALA A 235 -19.60 9.21 -11.76
N HIS A 236 -19.64 9.08 -10.44
CA HIS A 236 -20.83 8.67 -9.67
C HIS A 236 -21.38 7.30 -10.05
N ALA A 237 -20.61 6.25 -9.78
CA ALA A 237 -21.08 4.88 -9.92
C ALA A 237 -21.09 4.17 -8.56
N THR A 238 -21.99 3.20 -8.39
CA THR A 238 -22.16 2.45 -7.12
C THR A 238 -21.63 1.02 -7.24
N TRP A 239 -21.64 0.28 -6.13
CA TRP A 239 -21.52 -1.18 -6.09
C TRP A 239 -22.18 -1.71 -4.82
N LEU A 240 -23.26 -2.46 -4.97
CA LEU A 240 -24.14 -2.80 -3.84
C LEU A 240 -23.92 -4.20 -3.26
N ARG A 241 -23.15 -5.07 -3.94
CA ARG A 241 -22.89 -6.45 -3.49
C ARG A 241 -22.46 -6.54 -2.02
N PRO A 242 -21.55 -5.67 -1.50
CA PRO A 242 -21.17 -5.71 -0.08
C PRO A 242 -22.36 -5.49 0.87
N SER A 243 -23.27 -4.56 0.56
CA SER A 243 -24.49 -4.31 1.36
C SER A 243 -25.51 -5.45 1.26
N GLN A 244 -25.48 -6.22 0.17
CA GLN A 244 -26.46 -7.27 -0.10
C GLN A 244 -26.12 -8.60 0.57
N ILE A 245 -24.83 -8.98 0.54
CA ILE A 245 -24.41 -10.30 0.99
C ILE A 245 -23.18 -10.29 1.89
N GLY A 246 -22.41 -9.20 1.92
CA GLY A 246 -21.13 -9.11 2.63
C GLY A 246 -19.92 -9.19 1.70
N HIS A 247 -18.74 -9.08 2.30
CA HIS A 247 -17.47 -8.91 1.60
C HIS A 247 -16.33 -9.63 2.33
N ALA A 248 -15.98 -10.82 1.85
CA ALA A 248 -14.87 -11.62 2.38
C ALA A 248 -13.65 -11.52 1.45
N ASP A 249 -12.87 -10.46 1.65
CA ASP A 249 -11.65 -10.15 0.88
C ASP A 249 -10.56 -11.21 1.12
N VAL A 250 -10.00 -11.75 0.03
CA VAL A 250 -8.90 -12.72 0.02
C VAL A 250 -7.57 -12.01 -0.20
N GLN A 251 -7.49 -11.19 -1.26
CA GLN A 251 -6.35 -10.34 -1.61
C GLN A 251 -6.72 -9.41 -2.77
N ALA A 252 -6.14 -8.21 -2.82
CA ALA A 252 -6.34 -7.25 -3.91
C ALA A 252 -7.83 -6.90 -4.16
N ASN A 253 -8.67 -7.02 -3.12
CA ASN A 253 -10.13 -6.87 -3.20
C ASN A 253 -10.84 -7.97 -4.01
N PHE A 254 -10.21 -9.13 -4.24
CA PHE A 254 -10.88 -10.32 -4.78
C PHE A 254 -11.49 -11.12 -3.63
N LEU A 255 -12.62 -11.76 -3.89
CA LEU A 255 -13.48 -12.33 -2.86
C LEU A 255 -13.48 -13.85 -2.92
N ALA A 256 -13.57 -14.48 -1.75
CA ALA A 256 -13.82 -15.91 -1.67
C ALA A 256 -15.22 -16.23 -2.24
N ASP A 257 -15.31 -17.30 -3.03
CA ASP A 257 -16.58 -17.82 -3.56
C ASP A 257 -17.22 -18.80 -2.56
N PRO A 258 -18.33 -18.43 -1.88
CA PRO A 258 -19.02 -19.33 -0.94
C PRO A 258 -19.58 -20.60 -1.59
N SER A 259 -19.71 -20.65 -2.92
CA SER A 259 -20.23 -21.81 -3.63
C SER A 259 -19.18 -22.87 -3.97
N ARG A 260 -17.89 -22.56 -3.80
CA ARG A 260 -16.76 -23.42 -4.21
C ARG A 260 -15.76 -23.69 -3.08
N LEU A 261 -16.29 -23.87 -1.87
CA LEU A 261 -15.47 -23.99 -0.67
C LEU A 261 -14.84 -25.37 -0.52
N LEU A 262 -13.59 -25.37 -0.08
CA LEU A 262 -12.84 -26.56 0.27
C LEU A 262 -12.10 -26.38 1.61
N LYS A 263 -11.88 -27.48 2.31
CA LYS A 263 -11.19 -27.48 3.62
C LYS A 263 -9.71 -27.81 3.43
N ARG A 264 -8.84 -26.97 3.97
CA ARG A 264 -7.38 -27.13 3.90
C ARG A 264 -6.75 -26.73 5.24
N GLY A 265 -6.05 -27.67 5.90
CA GLY A 265 -5.33 -27.38 7.15
C GLY A 265 -6.19 -26.78 8.28
N GLY A 266 -7.46 -27.15 8.38
CA GLY A 266 -8.40 -26.58 9.36
C GLY A 266 -8.93 -25.18 9.01
N THR A 267 -8.64 -24.69 7.80
CA THR A 267 -9.20 -23.47 7.22
C THR A 267 -10.16 -23.80 6.08
N VAL A 268 -10.95 -22.81 5.69
CA VAL A 268 -11.77 -22.83 4.47
C VAL A 268 -11.03 -22.02 3.41
N THR A 269 -11.06 -22.44 2.16
CA THR A 269 -10.53 -21.62 1.06
C THR A 269 -11.32 -21.96 -0.21
N THR A 270 -11.00 -21.29 -1.30
CA THR A 270 -11.40 -21.64 -2.66
C THR A 270 -10.16 -21.96 -3.45
N VAL A 271 -10.29 -22.67 -4.57
CA VAL A 271 -9.16 -22.74 -5.51
C VAL A 271 -8.88 -21.29 -5.95
N HIS A 272 -7.61 -20.88 -5.95
CA HIS A 272 -7.29 -19.47 -6.16
C HIS A 272 -7.78 -18.93 -7.51
N ASN A 273 -7.91 -19.82 -8.51
CA ASN A 273 -8.47 -19.55 -9.82
C ASN A 273 -10.02 -19.62 -9.90
N GLU A 274 -10.68 -19.61 -8.75
CA GLU A 274 -12.14 -19.54 -8.59
C GLU A 274 -12.58 -18.33 -7.76
N ASN A 275 -11.63 -17.47 -7.36
CA ASN A 275 -11.94 -16.24 -6.63
C ASN A 275 -12.79 -15.28 -7.48
N ILE A 276 -13.70 -14.58 -6.83
CA ILE A 276 -14.59 -13.61 -7.47
C ILE A 276 -13.88 -12.27 -7.54
N LYS A 277 -13.64 -11.78 -8.75
CA LYS A 277 -13.11 -10.44 -9.00
C LYS A 277 -14.13 -9.37 -8.61
N SER A 278 -13.66 -8.31 -7.92
CA SER A 278 -14.49 -7.13 -7.69
C SER A 278 -14.70 -6.36 -9.00
N PRO A 279 -15.92 -5.91 -9.32
CA PRO A 279 -16.20 -5.28 -10.60
C PRO A 279 -15.53 -3.90 -10.72
N SER A 280 -15.43 -3.40 -11.95
CA SER A 280 -15.14 -1.98 -12.21
C SER A 280 -16.35 -1.28 -12.81
N ASN A 281 -16.43 0.03 -12.62
CA ASN A 281 -17.55 0.83 -13.13
C ASN A 281 -17.40 1.17 -14.63
N VAL A 282 -16.23 0.97 -15.24
CA VAL A 282 -16.03 0.94 -16.69
C VAL A 282 -15.44 -0.42 -17.09
N VAL A 283 -16.02 -1.09 -18.08
CA VAL A 283 -15.65 -2.47 -18.44
C VAL A 283 -15.40 -2.61 -19.93
N CYS A 284 -14.29 -3.26 -20.29
CA CYS A 284 -13.91 -3.57 -21.66
C CYS A 284 -13.75 -5.09 -21.83
N ARG A 285 -14.68 -5.73 -22.53
CA ARG A 285 -14.70 -7.18 -22.78
C ARG A 285 -14.50 -7.47 -24.25
N ALA A 286 -13.53 -8.33 -24.57
CA ALA A 286 -13.12 -8.61 -25.95
C ALA A 286 -12.97 -7.32 -26.78
N ALA A 287 -12.31 -6.32 -26.18
CA ALA A 287 -12.07 -5.02 -26.78
C ALA A 287 -10.67 -4.97 -27.41
N LYS A 288 -10.53 -4.41 -28.62
CA LYS A 288 -9.26 -4.34 -29.34
C LYS A 288 -8.94 -2.95 -29.82
N SER A 289 -7.73 -2.47 -29.57
CA SER A 289 -7.31 -1.13 -30.01
C SER A 289 -8.24 0.00 -29.52
N VAL A 290 -8.86 -0.18 -28.35
CA VAL A 290 -9.63 0.87 -27.67
C VAL A 290 -8.68 1.74 -26.87
N ARG A 291 -8.95 3.04 -26.82
CA ARG A 291 -8.12 4.00 -26.09
C ARG A 291 -8.92 4.87 -25.14
N PHE A 292 -8.39 5.07 -23.95
CA PHE A 292 -8.81 6.11 -23.01
C PHE A 292 -7.64 7.07 -22.89
N GLU A 293 -7.81 8.29 -23.35
CA GLU A 293 -6.77 9.31 -23.41
C GLU A 293 -7.18 10.54 -22.60
N ARG A 294 -6.37 10.91 -21.59
CA ARG A 294 -6.61 12.11 -20.79
C ARG A 294 -7.98 12.15 -20.08
N CYS A 295 -8.59 10.99 -19.86
CA CYS A 295 -9.86 10.84 -19.15
C CYS A 295 -9.69 10.96 -17.63
N THR A 296 -10.79 11.26 -16.94
CA THR A 296 -10.87 11.26 -15.47
C THR A 296 -11.87 10.20 -15.01
N PHE A 297 -11.48 9.36 -14.05
CA PHE A 297 -12.33 8.38 -13.39
C PHE A 297 -12.41 8.75 -11.91
N THR A 298 -13.60 9.10 -11.44
CA THR A 298 -13.74 9.61 -10.06
C THR A 298 -15.10 9.35 -9.44
N ARG A 299 -15.19 9.37 -8.11
CA ARG A 299 -16.45 9.19 -7.37
C ARG A 299 -17.10 7.85 -7.69
N PHE A 300 -16.28 6.79 -7.66
CA PHE A 300 -16.68 5.43 -7.98
C PHE A 300 -16.83 4.59 -6.71
N GLY A 301 -17.88 3.78 -6.68
CA GLY A 301 -18.22 2.85 -5.61
C GLY A 301 -17.60 1.47 -5.76
N SER A 302 -16.93 1.19 -6.89
CA SER A 302 -16.21 -0.06 -7.16
C SER A 302 -14.80 0.20 -7.68
N GLY A 303 -14.28 -0.64 -8.58
CA GLY A 303 -13.06 -0.35 -9.34
C GLY A 303 -13.26 0.67 -10.47
N GLY A 304 -12.15 1.24 -10.96
CA GLY A 304 -12.14 2.25 -12.04
C GLY A 304 -12.49 1.67 -13.40
N ILE A 305 -11.51 1.03 -14.03
CA ILE A 305 -11.64 0.41 -15.36
C ILE A 305 -11.12 -1.02 -15.36
N ASP A 306 -11.81 -1.90 -16.10
CA ASP A 306 -11.47 -3.30 -16.29
C ASP A 306 -11.22 -3.67 -17.76
N LEU A 307 -10.08 -4.29 -18.05
CA LEU A 307 -9.78 -4.93 -19.33
C LEU A 307 -9.89 -6.45 -19.15
N GLU A 308 -11.07 -7.00 -19.42
CA GLU A 308 -11.40 -8.41 -19.20
C GLU A 308 -10.91 -9.31 -20.35
N TYR A 309 -11.21 -10.61 -20.25
CA TYR A 309 -10.91 -11.62 -21.26
C TYR A 309 -11.01 -11.13 -22.72
N GLY A 310 -10.01 -11.49 -23.52
CA GLY A 310 -9.89 -11.13 -24.94
C GLY A 310 -9.59 -9.66 -25.22
N ALA A 311 -9.36 -8.82 -24.20
CA ALA A 311 -8.92 -7.44 -24.39
C ALA A 311 -7.48 -7.38 -24.93
N GLN A 312 -7.28 -6.79 -26.12
CA GLN A 312 -5.97 -6.78 -26.79
C GLN A 312 -5.58 -5.42 -27.38
N GLY A 313 -4.35 -4.97 -27.10
CA GLY A 313 -3.81 -3.75 -27.70
C GLY A 313 -4.51 -2.46 -27.27
N ASN A 314 -5.16 -2.46 -26.10
CA ASN A 314 -5.86 -1.28 -25.59
C ASN A 314 -4.90 -0.36 -24.83
N VAL A 315 -5.21 0.94 -24.81
CA VAL A 315 -4.34 1.96 -24.20
C VAL A 315 -5.13 2.82 -23.22
N ILE A 316 -4.66 2.90 -21.99
CA ILE A 316 -5.11 3.85 -20.97
C ILE A 316 -3.95 4.81 -20.75
N ARG A 317 -4.09 6.07 -21.17
CA ARG A 317 -2.94 6.99 -21.22
C ARG A 317 -3.29 8.42 -20.82
N GLY A 318 -2.47 9.02 -19.95
CA GLY A 318 -2.72 10.38 -19.48
C GLY A 318 -3.93 10.49 -18.56
N CYS A 319 -4.48 9.37 -18.10
CA CYS A 319 -5.74 9.34 -17.35
C CYS A 319 -5.51 9.62 -15.86
N HIS A 320 -6.55 10.12 -15.21
CA HIS A 320 -6.56 10.47 -13.79
C HIS A 320 -7.57 9.61 -13.04
N PHE A 321 -7.10 8.86 -12.05
CA PHE A 321 -7.91 7.99 -11.21
C PHE A 321 -7.84 8.52 -9.78
N ARG A 322 -8.98 8.98 -9.24
CA ARG A 322 -9.07 9.49 -7.87
C ARG A 322 -10.43 9.29 -7.25
N ASP A 323 -10.50 9.15 -5.94
CA ASP A 323 -11.76 8.95 -5.21
C ASP A 323 -12.53 7.71 -5.73
N ILE A 324 -11.85 6.57 -5.72
CA ILE A 324 -12.37 5.27 -6.17
C ILE A 324 -12.41 4.33 -4.97
N SER A 325 -13.58 3.75 -4.67
CA SER A 325 -13.76 2.87 -3.52
C SER A 325 -12.86 1.63 -3.58
N GLY A 326 -12.60 1.09 -4.77
CA GLY A 326 -11.81 -0.12 -5.01
C GLY A 326 -10.52 0.08 -5.83
N THR A 327 -10.11 -0.95 -6.58
CA THR A 327 -8.91 -0.96 -7.42
C THR A 327 -9.07 -0.03 -8.63
N ALA A 328 -8.10 0.84 -8.89
CA ALA A 328 -8.25 1.86 -9.93
C ALA A 328 -8.27 1.25 -11.35
N ILE A 329 -7.33 0.36 -11.64
CA ILE A 329 -7.21 -0.29 -12.95
C ILE A 329 -7.04 -1.80 -12.77
N GLN A 330 -7.86 -2.57 -13.47
CA GLN A 330 -7.79 -4.03 -13.51
C GLN A 330 -7.53 -4.49 -14.97
N ILE A 331 -6.56 -5.38 -15.16
CA ILE A 331 -6.20 -5.91 -16.48
C ILE A 331 -6.07 -7.42 -16.39
N GLY A 332 -6.87 -8.13 -17.16
CA GLY A 332 -6.98 -9.57 -17.08
C GLY A 332 -7.76 -10.04 -15.87
N ASP A 333 -7.95 -11.35 -15.84
CA ASP A 333 -8.70 -12.05 -14.83
C ASP A 333 -7.81 -13.13 -14.19
N VAL A 334 -8.38 -13.87 -13.24
CA VAL A 334 -7.64 -14.81 -12.38
C VAL A 334 -8.16 -16.24 -12.50
N LEU A 335 -9.10 -16.50 -13.39
CA LEU A 335 -9.80 -17.78 -13.44
C LEU A 335 -8.94 -18.86 -14.11
N LYS A 336 -9.39 -20.11 -14.00
CA LYS A 336 -8.71 -21.27 -14.62
C LYS A 336 -8.39 -21.05 -16.10
N ASP A 337 -9.36 -20.49 -16.83
CA ASP A 337 -9.26 -20.22 -18.27
C ASP A 337 -8.39 -18.98 -18.57
N ASP A 338 -8.05 -18.16 -17.58
CA ASP A 338 -7.04 -17.10 -17.71
C ASP A 338 -5.63 -17.62 -17.44
N HIS A 339 -5.50 -18.56 -16.50
CA HIS A 339 -4.25 -19.23 -16.16
C HIS A 339 -3.71 -20.06 -17.34
N HIS A 340 -4.57 -20.89 -17.94
CA HIS A 340 -4.31 -21.68 -19.16
C HIS A 340 -5.53 -21.69 -20.09
N PRO A 341 -5.68 -20.70 -20.98
CA PRO A 341 -6.83 -20.61 -21.87
C PRO A 341 -6.87 -21.74 -22.90
N ASP A 342 -8.04 -22.32 -23.09
CA ASP A 342 -8.30 -23.30 -24.16
C ASP A 342 -8.33 -22.63 -25.56
N ASP A 343 -8.55 -21.32 -25.61
CA ASP A 343 -8.52 -20.50 -26.83
C ASP A 343 -7.55 -19.32 -26.64
N PRO A 344 -6.44 -19.25 -27.40
CA PRO A 344 -5.47 -18.15 -27.30
C PRO A 344 -6.05 -16.75 -27.50
N ARG A 345 -7.22 -16.62 -28.15
CA ARG A 345 -7.91 -15.32 -28.32
C ARG A 345 -8.42 -14.75 -27.01
N LYS A 346 -8.60 -15.58 -25.97
CA LYS A 346 -8.99 -15.15 -24.62
C LYS A 346 -7.88 -14.42 -23.88
N ILE A 347 -6.62 -14.63 -24.26
CA ILE A 347 -5.46 -14.00 -23.62
C ILE A 347 -5.61 -12.49 -23.71
N VAL A 348 -5.61 -11.85 -22.54
CA VAL A 348 -5.49 -10.40 -22.39
C VAL A 348 -4.05 -10.01 -22.71
N LYS A 349 -3.87 -9.24 -23.79
CA LYS A 349 -2.56 -9.13 -24.45
C LYS A 349 -2.22 -7.73 -24.93
N GLY A 350 -0.98 -7.29 -24.70
CA GLY A 350 -0.43 -6.09 -25.31
C GLY A 350 -1.15 -4.80 -24.90
N ASN A 351 -1.77 -4.78 -23.72
CA ASN A 351 -2.44 -3.58 -23.20
C ASN A 351 -1.42 -2.65 -22.53
N THR A 352 -1.67 -1.34 -22.54
CA THR A 352 -0.76 -0.34 -21.99
C THR A 352 -1.48 0.60 -21.03
N VAL A 353 -0.90 0.80 -19.85
CA VAL A 353 -1.24 1.88 -18.92
C VAL A 353 -0.03 2.79 -18.82
N ALA A 354 -0.15 4.02 -19.32
CA ALA A 354 0.98 4.93 -19.32
C ALA A 354 0.65 6.38 -18.98
N ASN A 355 1.57 7.09 -18.33
CA ASN A 355 1.39 8.50 -18.02
C ASN A 355 0.10 8.80 -17.23
N CYS A 356 -0.38 7.85 -16.43
CA CYS A 356 -1.55 8.03 -15.59
C CYS A 356 -1.15 8.44 -14.17
N THR A 357 -2.02 9.21 -13.51
CA THR A 357 -1.94 9.50 -12.08
C THR A 357 -3.02 8.73 -11.35
N ILE A 358 -2.64 7.94 -10.35
CA ILE A 358 -3.54 7.07 -9.58
C ILE A 358 -3.32 7.37 -8.11
N HIS A 359 -4.32 7.98 -7.47
CA HIS A 359 -4.24 8.30 -6.05
C HIS A 359 -5.62 8.32 -5.40
N ASP A 360 -5.69 8.30 -4.06
CA ASP A 360 -6.96 8.27 -3.32
C ASP A 360 -7.91 7.17 -3.83
N CYS A 361 -7.36 5.98 -4.10
CA CYS A 361 -8.10 4.79 -4.51
C CYS A 361 -8.08 3.73 -3.40
N GLY A 362 -8.98 2.75 -3.45
CA GLY A 362 -9.23 1.86 -2.32
C GLY A 362 -9.86 2.58 -1.13
N VAL A 363 -10.63 3.66 -1.37
CA VAL A 363 -11.21 4.51 -0.31
C VAL A 363 -12.04 3.72 0.70
N GLU A 364 -12.80 2.73 0.22
CA GLU A 364 -13.65 1.87 1.05
C GLU A 364 -13.13 0.44 1.16
N PHE A 365 -12.59 -0.11 0.08
CA PHE A 365 -12.05 -1.47 0.04
C PHE A 365 -10.54 -1.43 0.15
N LYS A 366 -10.04 -1.28 1.38
CA LYS A 366 -8.62 -1.04 1.69
C LYS A 366 -7.65 -2.13 1.20
N GLY A 367 -8.13 -3.35 0.94
CA GLY A 367 -7.36 -4.42 0.30
C GLY A 367 -7.10 -4.20 -1.20
N SER A 368 -7.70 -3.16 -1.80
CA SER A 368 -7.53 -2.81 -3.22
C SER A 368 -6.13 -2.28 -3.53
N VAL A 369 -5.74 -2.37 -4.80
CA VAL A 369 -4.43 -1.91 -5.30
C VAL A 369 -4.60 -0.74 -6.28
N GLY A 370 -3.50 -0.08 -6.63
CA GLY A 370 -3.53 0.94 -7.69
C GLY A 370 -3.81 0.31 -9.04
N ILE A 371 -2.95 -0.63 -9.45
CA ILE A 371 -3.08 -1.36 -10.71
C ILE A 371 -2.98 -2.86 -10.42
N PHE A 372 -4.00 -3.61 -10.81
CA PHE A 372 -4.01 -5.06 -10.81
C PHE A 372 -3.81 -5.60 -12.23
N VAL A 373 -2.90 -6.56 -12.39
CA VAL A 373 -2.65 -7.28 -13.63
C VAL A 373 -2.72 -8.78 -13.35
N GLY A 374 -3.73 -9.47 -13.87
CA GLY A 374 -3.88 -10.92 -13.77
C GLY A 374 -2.93 -11.68 -14.69
N TYR A 375 -3.41 -12.79 -15.27
CA TYR A 375 -2.63 -13.58 -16.23
C TYR A 375 -2.63 -12.92 -17.62
N THR A 376 -1.61 -12.09 -17.92
CA THR A 376 -1.55 -11.31 -19.17
C THR A 376 -0.24 -11.47 -19.93
N ASP A 377 -0.28 -11.32 -21.26
CA ASP A 377 0.91 -11.39 -22.14
C ASP A 377 1.26 -9.98 -22.66
N GLY A 378 2.43 -9.47 -22.31
CA GLY A 378 2.96 -8.23 -22.87
C GLY A 378 2.21 -6.97 -22.41
N THR A 379 1.58 -6.99 -21.23
CA THR A 379 1.03 -5.77 -20.62
C THR A 379 2.17 -4.83 -20.22
N VAL A 380 2.01 -3.53 -20.50
CA VAL A 380 2.98 -2.49 -20.19
C VAL A 380 2.38 -1.49 -19.22
N ILE A 381 2.99 -1.36 -18.05
CA ILE A 381 2.69 -0.35 -17.02
C ILE A 381 3.88 0.60 -16.96
N ALA A 382 3.77 1.76 -17.61
CA ALA A 382 4.92 2.64 -17.81
C ALA A 382 4.67 4.11 -17.45
N HIS A 383 5.65 4.78 -16.84
CA HIS A 383 5.59 6.23 -16.63
C HIS A 383 4.34 6.72 -15.86
N ASN A 384 3.83 5.93 -14.91
CA ASN A 384 2.70 6.34 -14.07
C ASN A 384 3.17 6.93 -12.74
N GLU A 385 2.36 7.79 -12.14
CA GLU A 385 2.48 8.23 -10.75
C GLU A 385 1.38 7.52 -9.94
N VAL A 386 1.78 6.73 -8.94
CA VAL A 386 0.88 5.92 -8.10
C VAL A 386 1.13 6.26 -6.63
N CYS A 387 0.16 6.90 -5.98
CA CYS A 387 0.35 7.36 -4.61
C CYS A 387 -0.90 7.36 -3.74
N ASP A 388 -0.73 7.58 -2.45
CA ASP A 388 -1.81 7.75 -1.46
C ASP A 388 -2.83 6.59 -1.49
N LEU A 389 -2.30 5.36 -1.41
CA LEU A 389 -3.08 4.13 -1.41
C LEU A 389 -2.99 3.38 -0.09
N PRO A 390 -4.07 2.71 0.34
CA PRO A 390 -4.07 1.94 1.59
C PRO A 390 -3.15 0.72 1.53
N TYR A 391 -2.98 0.13 0.34
CA TYR A 391 -2.22 -1.11 0.11
C TYR A 391 -1.30 -0.99 -1.12
N THR A 392 -1.09 -2.06 -1.88
CA THR A 392 -0.05 -2.17 -2.93
C THR A 392 -0.27 -1.21 -4.10
N GLY A 393 0.84 -0.69 -4.65
CA GLY A 393 0.82 0.17 -5.85
C GLY A 393 0.45 -0.62 -7.11
N VAL A 394 1.33 -1.55 -7.52
CA VAL A 394 1.12 -2.43 -8.68
C VAL A 394 1.20 -3.89 -8.23
N SER A 395 0.16 -4.67 -8.50
CA SER A 395 0.10 -6.12 -8.24
C SER A 395 -0.01 -6.86 -9.56
N ILE A 396 0.90 -7.81 -9.84
CA ILE A 396 0.91 -8.58 -11.09
C ILE A 396 1.04 -10.09 -10.88
N GLY A 397 0.23 -10.85 -11.61
CA GLY A 397 0.11 -12.29 -11.48
C GLY A 397 -0.84 -12.70 -10.35
N TRP A 398 -1.10 -14.00 -10.24
CA TRP A 398 -2.05 -14.54 -9.27
C TRP A 398 -1.74 -16.01 -8.96
N GLY A 399 -2.44 -16.59 -7.98
CA GLY A 399 -2.51 -18.05 -7.80
C GLY A 399 -1.33 -18.66 -7.04
N TRP A 400 -0.41 -17.85 -6.51
CA TRP A 400 0.71 -18.28 -5.64
C TRP A 400 1.59 -19.39 -6.23
N GLY A 401 1.55 -19.56 -7.55
CA GLY A 401 2.25 -20.62 -8.27
C GLY A 401 1.73 -22.04 -7.98
N GLU A 402 0.54 -22.18 -7.37
CA GLU A 402 -0.03 -23.47 -6.97
C GLU A 402 -0.21 -24.40 -8.18
N GLU A 403 -0.81 -23.88 -9.26
CA GLU A 403 -1.22 -24.63 -10.45
C GLU A 403 -0.20 -24.53 -11.61
N ASP A 404 0.81 -23.65 -11.49
CA ASP A 404 1.88 -23.48 -12.47
C ASP A 404 2.72 -24.77 -12.71
N ALA A 405 3.47 -24.80 -13.82
CA ALA A 405 4.56 -25.75 -14.06
C ALA A 405 5.43 -26.03 -12.83
N GLY A 406 5.40 -27.29 -12.39
CA GLY A 406 6.17 -27.75 -11.24
C GLY A 406 5.61 -27.31 -9.90
N GLY A 407 4.40 -26.73 -9.83
CA GLY A 407 3.61 -26.36 -8.64
C GLY A 407 3.30 -27.54 -7.69
N GLY A 408 2.58 -27.30 -6.60
CA GLY A 408 2.32 -28.36 -5.60
C GLY A 408 2.38 -27.98 -4.12
N ALA A 409 2.39 -26.69 -3.79
CA ALA A 409 2.49 -26.20 -2.41
C ALA A 409 1.28 -26.59 -1.53
N TYR A 410 0.12 -26.85 -2.14
CA TYR A 410 -1.14 -27.13 -1.47
C TYR A 410 -1.82 -28.27 -2.24
N GLY A 411 -2.20 -29.36 -1.56
CA GLY A 411 -2.41 -30.70 -2.14
C GLY A 411 -3.59 -30.92 -3.10
N GLN A 412 -3.89 -29.98 -4.00
CA GLN A 412 -4.98 -30.07 -4.97
C GLN A 412 -4.47 -30.07 -6.42
N ARG A 413 -5.20 -30.79 -7.28
CA ARG A 413 -5.04 -30.84 -8.74
C ARG A 413 -6.04 -29.87 -9.38
N PRO A 414 -5.77 -29.33 -10.58
CA PRO A 414 -4.73 -29.73 -11.54
C PRO A 414 -3.37 -29.06 -11.35
N PHE A 415 -2.31 -29.76 -11.75
CA PHE A 415 -1.00 -29.16 -12.02
C PHE A 415 -0.83 -29.07 -13.52
N HIS A 416 -0.36 -27.92 -14.01
CA HIS A 416 0.00 -27.77 -15.40
C HIS A 416 1.49 -28.08 -15.58
N ASP A 417 1.89 -28.64 -16.74
CA ASP A 417 3.30 -28.86 -17.08
C ASP A 417 3.91 -27.67 -17.84
N THR A 418 3.11 -26.64 -18.12
CA THR A 418 3.51 -25.43 -18.84
C THR A 418 3.35 -24.20 -17.96
N PRO A 419 4.18 -23.15 -18.15
CA PRO A 419 3.97 -21.85 -17.50
C PRO A 419 2.59 -21.26 -17.82
N THR A 420 2.14 -20.32 -17.02
CA THR A 420 0.85 -19.64 -17.20
C THR A 420 0.80 -18.80 -18.48
N ALA A 421 -0.36 -18.24 -18.81
CA ALA A 421 -0.47 -17.23 -19.86
C ALA A 421 0.36 -15.98 -19.54
N ALA A 422 0.67 -15.69 -18.26
CA ALA A 422 1.43 -14.52 -17.86
C ALA A 422 2.87 -14.55 -18.38
N ARG A 423 3.25 -13.56 -19.20
CA ARG A 423 4.59 -13.47 -19.80
C ARG A 423 4.87 -12.09 -20.38
N ASN A 424 6.14 -11.78 -20.61
CA ASN A 424 6.59 -10.58 -21.34
C ASN A 424 6.09 -9.23 -20.79
N ASN A 425 5.57 -9.20 -19.55
CA ASN A 425 5.01 -7.98 -18.98
C ASN A 425 6.11 -6.98 -18.62
N ARG A 426 5.79 -5.69 -18.63
CA ARG A 426 6.72 -4.60 -18.32
C ARG A 426 6.13 -3.72 -17.23
N ILE A 427 6.85 -3.55 -16.14
CA ILE A 427 6.57 -2.51 -15.13
C ILE A 427 7.78 -1.59 -15.12
N GLU A 428 7.66 -0.45 -15.79
CA GLU A 428 8.82 0.38 -16.09
C GLU A 428 8.65 1.87 -15.83
N HIS A 429 9.66 2.49 -15.23
CA HIS A 429 9.70 3.95 -15.05
C HIS A 429 8.48 4.53 -14.32
N ASN A 430 7.83 3.77 -13.43
CA ASN A 430 6.75 4.29 -12.60
C ASN A 430 7.33 4.96 -11.35
N HIS A 431 6.65 6.00 -10.88
CA HIS A 431 6.93 6.65 -9.60
C HIS A 431 5.84 6.23 -8.61
N ILE A 432 6.21 5.42 -7.62
CA ILE A 432 5.28 4.78 -6.69
C ILE A 432 5.64 5.19 -5.27
N HIS A 433 4.80 5.97 -4.62
CA HIS A 433 5.10 6.47 -3.28
C HIS A 433 3.88 6.66 -2.42
N HIS A 434 4.04 6.63 -1.10
CA HIS A 434 2.90 6.77 -0.20
C HIS A 434 1.78 5.75 -0.47
N VAL A 435 2.17 4.56 -0.94
CA VAL A 435 1.28 3.38 -0.97
C VAL A 435 1.51 2.56 0.30
N MET A 436 0.70 1.52 0.54
CA MET A 436 0.79 0.70 1.75
C MET A 436 0.66 1.53 3.04
N GLN A 437 -0.22 2.53 3.05
CA GLN A 437 -0.36 3.45 4.19
C GLN A 437 -1.18 2.89 5.36
N GLU A 438 -2.03 1.90 5.08
CA GLU A 438 -2.93 1.30 6.07
C GLU A 438 -2.66 -0.21 6.26
N LEU A 439 -2.39 -0.92 5.17
CA LEU A 439 -2.22 -2.38 5.15
C LEU A 439 -0.75 -2.82 5.00
N ASN A 440 -0.47 -4.08 5.32
CA ASN A 440 0.85 -4.72 5.27
C ASN A 440 0.82 -5.96 4.35
N ASP A 441 1.97 -6.61 4.19
CA ASP A 441 2.20 -7.79 3.33
C ASP A 441 1.96 -7.49 1.84
N GLY A 442 2.67 -6.48 1.34
CA GLY A 442 2.55 -5.97 -0.02
C GLY A 442 3.74 -5.07 -0.39
N GLY A 443 3.69 -4.43 -1.54
CA GLY A 443 4.81 -3.64 -2.07
C GLY A 443 4.38 -2.40 -2.83
N GLY A 444 5.35 -1.56 -3.18
CA GLY A 444 5.19 -0.65 -4.31
C GLY A 444 4.89 -1.45 -5.57
N ILE A 445 5.64 -2.55 -5.77
CA ILE A 445 5.40 -3.56 -6.81
C ILE A 445 5.36 -4.94 -6.14
N TYR A 446 4.32 -5.71 -6.40
CA TYR A 446 4.08 -7.05 -5.86
C TYR A 446 3.82 -8.04 -6.98
N THR A 447 4.39 -9.25 -6.89
CA THR A 447 4.22 -10.28 -7.93
C THR A 447 3.85 -11.66 -7.39
N LEU A 448 3.12 -12.43 -8.19
CA LEU A 448 2.81 -13.85 -7.99
C LEU A 448 3.00 -14.67 -9.28
N SER A 449 3.20 -15.98 -9.14
CA SER A 449 3.26 -16.97 -10.23
C SER A 449 4.40 -16.76 -11.25
N ASN A 450 4.62 -17.75 -12.11
CA ASN A 450 5.60 -17.73 -13.18
C ASN A 450 5.23 -16.69 -14.23
N GLN A 451 6.18 -15.84 -14.60
CA GLN A 451 5.98 -14.80 -15.61
C GLN A 451 7.18 -14.69 -16.56
N PRO A 452 7.40 -15.69 -17.44
CA PRO A 452 8.57 -15.70 -18.33
C PRO A 452 8.74 -14.43 -19.15
N GLY A 453 9.93 -13.86 -19.08
CA GLY A 453 10.29 -12.66 -19.87
C GLY A 453 9.74 -11.35 -19.31
N THR A 454 9.04 -11.37 -18.17
CA THR A 454 8.59 -10.15 -17.48
C THR A 454 9.79 -9.37 -16.92
N VAL A 455 9.75 -8.04 -17.04
CA VAL A 455 10.79 -7.14 -16.52
C VAL A 455 10.18 -6.03 -15.66
N ILE A 456 10.77 -5.82 -14.49
CA ILE A 456 10.53 -4.70 -13.59
C ILE A 456 11.76 -3.80 -13.63
N ARG A 457 11.66 -2.60 -14.22
CA ARG A 457 12.85 -1.75 -14.40
C ARG A 457 12.65 -0.25 -14.25
N GLY A 458 13.68 0.44 -13.77
CA GLY A 458 13.70 1.90 -13.77
C GLY A 458 12.63 2.57 -12.91
N ASN A 459 11.95 1.83 -12.03
CA ASN A 459 10.90 2.36 -11.16
C ASN A 459 11.53 3.11 -9.98
N HIS A 460 10.84 4.13 -9.49
CA HIS A 460 11.22 4.91 -8.32
C HIS A 460 10.17 4.70 -7.22
N ILE A 461 10.54 3.99 -6.16
CA ILE A 461 9.64 3.50 -5.11
C ILE A 461 10.04 4.07 -3.75
N HIS A 462 9.18 4.82 -3.06
CA HIS A 462 9.55 5.35 -1.74
C HIS A 462 8.40 5.74 -0.82
N ASP A 463 8.71 5.91 0.47
CA ASP A 463 7.79 6.39 1.52
C ASP A 463 6.54 5.51 1.71
N ASN A 464 6.71 4.21 1.50
CA ASN A 464 5.67 3.20 1.73
C ASN A 464 5.82 2.63 3.15
N ARG A 465 4.79 2.82 3.99
CA ARG A 465 4.85 2.54 5.43
C ARG A 465 4.72 1.05 5.77
N GLY A 466 3.85 0.35 5.05
CA GLY A 466 3.63 -1.08 5.21
C GLY A 466 4.83 -1.90 4.78
N SER A 467 4.99 -3.08 5.40
CA SER A 467 6.06 -4.02 5.08
C SER A 467 5.59 -5.04 4.04
N PRO A 468 6.42 -5.50 3.09
CA PRO A 468 7.76 -5.00 2.74
C PRO A 468 7.85 -3.55 2.24
N GLY A 469 6.90 -3.11 1.41
CA GLY A 469 6.80 -1.74 0.90
C GLY A 469 7.67 -1.40 -0.32
N GLY A 470 8.73 -2.15 -0.61
CA GLY A 470 9.54 -2.04 -1.84
C GLY A 470 9.03 -2.89 -3.00
N ILE A 471 9.92 -3.64 -3.65
CA ILE A 471 9.58 -4.69 -4.63
C ILE A 471 9.43 -6.01 -3.88
N TYR A 472 8.31 -6.69 -4.06
CA TYR A 472 8.00 -7.94 -3.38
C TYR A 472 7.68 -9.04 -4.40
N LEU A 473 8.62 -9.97 -4.58
CA LEU A 473 8.37 -11.21 -5.30
C LEU A 473 7.80 -12.24 -4.31
N ASP A 474 6.48 -12.39 -4.33
CA ASP A 474 5.76 -13.33 -3.46
C ASP A 474 5.61 -14.71 -4.12
N GLU A 475 4.89 -15.63 -3.48
CA GLU A 475 4.86 -17.05 -3.83
C GLU A 475 4.60 -17.33 -5.32
N GLY A 476 5.38 -18.27 -5.86
CA GLY A 476 5.29 -18.65 -7.26
C GLY A 476 6.05 -17.74 -8.23
N SER A 477 6.47 -16.55 -7.81
CA SER A 477 7.21 -15.60 -8.64
C SER A 477 8.45 -16.24 -9.26
N GLY A 478 8.47 -16.33 -10.59
CA GLY A 478 9.54 -16.98 -11.35
C GLY A 478 9.74 -16.35 -12.72
N PHE A 479 10.97 -16.41 -13.22
CA PHE A 479 11.38 -15.93 -14.55
C PHE A 479 11.22 -14.42 -14.77
N ILE A 480 11.28 -13.64 -13.69
CA ILE A 480 11.18 -12.18 -13.68
C ILE A 480 12.57 -11.56 -13.59
N GLU A 481 12.84 -10.54 -14.39
CA GLU A 481 14.03 -9.70 -14.26
C GLU A 481 13.68 -8.40 -13.52
N VAL A 482 14.44 -8.08 -12.48
CA VAL A 482 14.31 -6.87 -11.67
C VAL A 482 15.61 -6.09 -11.80
N THR A 483 15.60 -4.97 -12.53
CA THR A 483 16.83 -4.24 -12.87
C THR A 483 16.69 -2.72 -12.89
N GLY A 484 17.71 -1.99 -12.44
CA GLY A 484 17.73 -0.53 -12.56
C GLY A 484 16.66 0.19 -11.74
N ASN A 485 16.07 -0.44 -10.71
CA ASN A 485 15.05 0.19 -9.87
C ASN A 485 15.69 0.93 -8.70
N LEU A 486 15.03 2.00 -8.26
CA LEU A 486 15.40 2.80 -7.10
C LEU A 486 14.33 2.62 -6.03
N ALA A 487 14.69 2.09 -4.85
CA ALA A 487 13.76 1.98 -3.73
C ALA A 487 14.39 2.38 -2.39
N TYR A 488 13.74 3.26 -1.63
CA TYR A 488 14.22 3.77 -0.34
C TYR A 488 13.05 4.26 0.53
N SER A 489 13.28 4.58 1.81
CA SER A 489 12.20 4.93 2.76
C SER A 489 11.09 3.86 2.85
N VAL A 490 11.44 2.60 2.70
CA VAL A 490 10.53 1.46 2.84
C VAL A 490 11.13 0.46 3.82
N ARG A 491 10.31 -0.40 4.43
CA ARG A 491 10.82 -1.36 5.41
C ARG A 491 11.79 -2.37 4.80
N ARG A 492 11.49 -2.85 3.59
CA ARG A 492 12.35 -3.72 2.79
C ARG A 492 12.25 -3.32 1.32
N ALA A 493 13.36 -2.84 0.77
CA ALA A 493 13.44 -2.41 -0.63
C ALA A 493 13.24 -3.57 -1.62
N MET A 494 13.67 -4.78 -1.25
CA MET A 494 13.44 -6.01 -1.98
C MET A 494 13.03 -7.11 -0.99
N ASN A 495 11.95 -7.83 -1.28
CA ASN A 495 11.52 -8.98 -0.50
C ASN A 495 11.22 -10.17 -1.41
N PHE A 496 11.58 -11.35 -0.90
CA PHE A 496 11.41 -12.62 -1.57
C PHE A 496 10.63 -13.52 -0.63
N ASN A 497 9.52 -14.07 -1.08
CA ASN A 497 8.80 -15.10 -0.33
C ASN A 497 8.68 -16.36 -1.17
N ASN A 498 9.35 -17.41 -0.69
CA ASN A 498 9.27 -18.76 -1.23
C ASN A 498 8.83 -19.67 -0.09
N ARG A 499 7.64 -20.25 -0.19
CA ARG A 499 7.20 -21.24 0.79
C ARG A 499 7.54 -22.66 0.38
N ALA A 500 7.08 -23.07 -0.79
CA ALA A 500 7.19 -24.45 -1.23
C ALA A 500 8.28 -24.72 -2.27
N GLN A 501 8.63 -23.72 -3.09
CA GLN A 501 9.56 -23.87 -4.20
C GLN A 501 10.45 -22.64 -4.28
N ASN A 502 11.75 -22.85 -4.53
CA ASN A 502 12.68 -21.75 -4.72
C ASN A 502 12.63 -21.22 -6.17
N ARG A 503 11.45 -20.76 -6.62
CA ARG A 503 11.28 -20.23 -7.98
C ARG A 503 11.97 -18.90 -8.17
N ILE A 504 12.15 -18.14 -7.10
CA ILE A 504 12.93 -16.91 -7.11
C ILE A 504 14.37 -17.13 -7.61
N ALA A 505 14.93 -18.35 -7.52
CA ALA A 505 16.23 -18.67 -8.13
C ALA A 505 16.24 -18.54 -9.67
N THR A 506 15.08 -18.54 -10.32
CA THR A 506 14.92 -18.29 -11.76
C THR A 506 14.81 -16.81 -12.10
N CYS A 507 14.61 -15.95 -11.09
CA CYS A 507 14.56 -14.51 -11.26
C CYS A 507 15.97 -13.92 -11.32
N LYS A 508 16.12 -12.82 -12.05
CA LYS A 508 17.38 -12.08 -12.16
C LYS A 508 17.24 -10.73 -11.47
N VAL A 509 18.08 -10.45 -10.49
CA VAL A 509 18.05 -9.18 -9.74
C VAL A 509 19.42 -8.54 -9.79
N HIS A 510 19.56 -7.43 -10.51
CA HIS A 510 20.84 -6.75 -10.72
C HIS A 510 20.64 -5.24 -10.94
N ASP A 511 21.70 -4.44 -10.77
CA ASP A 511 21.71 -3.01 -11.07
C ASP A 511 20.63 -2.16 -10.36
N ASN A 512 20.04 -2.66 -9.27
CA ASN A 512 19.07 -1.92 -8.48
C ASN A 512 19.76 -1.09 -7.38
N LEU A 513 19.24 0.11 -7.14
CA LEU A 513 19.66 1.03 -6.08
C LEU A 513 18.67 0.93 -4.92
N PHE A 514 18.90 -0.03 -4.04
CA PHE A 514 18.11 -0.23 -2.84
C PHE A 514 18.71 0.49 -1.64
N ASP A 515 17.83 1.08 -0.83
CA ASP A 515 18.16 1.91 0.33
C ASP A 515 19.05 3.12 0.00
N VAL A 516 18.98 3.59 -1.24
CA VAL A 516 19.72 4.75 -1.74
C VAL A 516 18.75 5.88 -2.03
N ARG A 517 19.00 7.07 -1.47
CA ARG A 517 18.17 8.26 -1.71
C ARG A 517 18.78 9.14 -2.80
N PRO A 518 17.98 9.67 -3.76
CA PRO A 518 18.44 10.63 -4.78
C PRO A 518 18.94 11.97 -4.25
N GLY A 519 18.68 12.30 -2.98
CA GLY A 519 19.26 13.46 -2.29
C GLY A 519 20.26 13.07 -1.20
N GLY A 520 20.63 11.79 -1.11
CA GLY A 520 21.32 11.21 0.04
C GLY A 520 20.47 11.19 1.32
N PRO A 521 21.04 10.75 2.46
CA PRO A 521 20.31 10.69 3.72
C PRO A 521 19.85 12.09 4.18
N PRO A 522 18.58 12.28 4.57
CA PRO A 522 18.06 13.57 4.96
C PRO A 522 18.80 14.17 6.16
N ARG A 523 18.91 15.49 6.17
CA ARG A 523 19.58 16.27 7.22
C ARG A 523 18.56 17.17 7.93
N ARG A 524 18.75 17.39 9.24
CA ARG A 524 18.02 18.39 10.05
C ARG A 524 18.99 19.13 10.97
N PRO A 525 18.60 20.24 11.62
CA PRO A 525 19.44 20.87 12.64
C PRO A 525 19.93 19.85 13.66
N GLY A 526 21.26 19.71 13.75
CA GLY A 526 21.95 18.83 14.69
C GLY A 526 22.15 19.49 16.04
N LYS A 527 22.90 18.82 16.92
CA LYS A 527 23.43 19.45 18.12
C LYS A 527 24.52 20.46 17.74
N VAL A 528 25.31 20.14 16.71
CA VAL A 528 26.28 21.02 16.06
C VAL A 528 25.92 21.04 14.57
N GLY A 529 25.62 22.21 14.01
CA GLY A 529 25.29 22.33 12.58
C GLY A 529 24.10 21.45 12.16
N LYS A 530 24.33 20.43 11.34
CA LYS A 530 23.31 19.48 10.85
C LYS A 530 23.57 18.06 11.33
N GLY A 531 22.51 17.33 11.66
CA GLY A 531 22.56 15.89 11.94
C GLY A 531 21.85 15.04 10.88
N LEU A 532 22.13 13.74 10.88
CA LEU A 532 21.40 12.72 10.14
C LEU A 532 19.99 12.56 10.72
N LEU A 533 18.96 12.83 9.92
CA LEU A 533 17.58 12.51 10.26
C LEU A 533 17.34 11.03 10.01
N CYS A 534 17.01 10.27 11.04
CA CYS A 534 16.55 8.89 10.94
C CYS A 534 15.03 8.86 11.14
N ASP A 535 14.28 8.39 10.14
CA ASP A 535 12.81 8.45 10.10
C ASP A 535 12.11 7.27 10.82
N GLY A 536 12.88 6.31 11.34
CA GLY A 536 12.37 5.09 11.95
C GLY A 536 11.91 4.03 10.94
N VAL A 537 12.17 4.21 9.64
CA VAL A 537 11.73 3.27 8.59
C VAL A 537 12.86 2.89 7.63
N GLY A 538 13.57 3.87 7.08
CA GLY A 538 14.52 3.63 5.99
C GLY A 538 15.59 4.71 5.82
N SER A 539 15.68 5.71 6.71
CA SER A 539 16.74 6.69 6.70
C SER A 539 17.90 6.30 7.62
N PHE A 540 19.10 6.14 7.05
CA PHE A 540 20.32 5.77 7.75
C PHE A 540 21.55 6.19 6.92
N GLN A 541 22.74 6.12 7.51
CA GLN A 541 24.01 6.25 6.79
C GLN A 541 24.75 4.91 6.78
N ARG A 542 25.21 4.47 5.60
CA ARG A 542 26.13 3.33 5.45
C ARG A 542 27.51 3.82 5.08
N ALA A 543 28.53 3.22 5.69
CA ALA A 543 29.91 3.37 5.30
C ALA A 543 30.47 2.01 4.85
N PRO A 544 31.02 1.88 3.63
CA PRO A 544 31.66 0.65 3.15
C PRO A 544 32.72 0.15 4.13
N HIS A 545 32.96 -1.16 4.13
CA HIS A 545 34.01 -1.74 4.96
C HIS A 545 35.39 -1.20 4.54
N THR A 546 36.19 -0.84 5.54
CA THR A 546 37.65 -0.71 5.42
C THR A 546 38.30 -1.36 6.65
N PRO A 547 39.56 -1.83 6.55
CA PRO A 547 40.29 -2.36 7.71
C PRO A 547 40.43 -1.34 8.87
N ALA A 548 40.46 -0.05 8.56
CA ALA A 548 40.54 1.01 9.56
C ALA A 548 39.30 1.07 10.47
N LEU A 549 38.13 0.67 9.97
CA LEU A 549 36.89 0.55 10.75
C LEU A 549 36.86 -0.69 11.67
N GLU A 550 37.96 -1.45 11.77
CA GLU A 550 38.09 -2.62 12.63
C GLU A 550 39.24 -2.50 13.64
N PRO A 551 39.36 -1.38 14.38
CA PRO A 551 40.45 -1.22 15.32
C PRO A 551 40.27 -2.16 16.51
N GLU A 552 41.33 -2.79 17.02
CA GLU A 552 41.27 -3.76 18.13
C GLU A 552 40.68 -3.17 19.41
N HIS A 553 41.10 -1.95 19.74
CA HIS A 553 40.53 -1.09 20.78
C HIS A 553 39.76 0.03 20.12
N LEU A 554 38.67 0.47 20.74
CA LEU A 554 37.81 1.46 20.09
C LEU A 554 37.04 2.36 21.05
N THR A 555 36.67 3.53 20.54
CA THR A 555 35.61 4.37 21.12
C THR A 555 34.70 4.82 20.00
N ILE A 556 33.38 4.73 20.21
CA ILE A 556 32.39 5.30 19.31
C ILE A 556 31.51 6.23 20.12
N GLU A 557 31.37 7.46 19.65
CA GLU A 557 30.53 8.47 20.28
C GLU A 557 29.59 9.13 19.26
N ALA A 558 28.46 9.65 19.75
CA ALA A 558 27.50 10.39 18.96
C ALA A 558 26.67 11.34 19.85
N TRP A 559 26.20 12.43 19.27
CA TRP A 559 25.04 13.15 19.79
C TRP A 559 23.76 12.51 19.26
N ILE A 560 22.78 12.32 20.13
CA ILE A 560 21.48 11.76 19.77
C ILE A 560 20.34 12.63 20.29
N TRP A 561 19.28 12.72 19.49
CA TRP A 561 17.99 13.28 19.88
C TRP A 561 16.90 12.30 19.42
N LEU A 562 16.11 11.80 20.38
CA LEU A 562 15.08 10.80 20.12
C LEU A 562 13.71 11.46 19.93
N ASP A 563 12.99 11.18 18.85
CA ASP A 563 11.61 11.65 18.68
C ASP A 563 10.67 10.98 19.70
N GLN A 564 10.82 9.67 19.83
CA GLN A 564 10.02 8.77 20.67
C GLN A 564 10.83 7.51 20.98
N PHE A 565 10.42 6.77 22.00
CA PHE A 565 10.94 5.43 22.22
C PHE A 565 10.35 4.42 21.23
N PRO A 566 11.04 3.29 21.00
CA PRO A 566 10.46 2.13 20.35
C PRO A 566 9.15 1.71 21.01
N SER A 567 8.16 1.33 20.20
CA SER A 567 6.87 0.79 20.64
C SER A 567 6.70 -0.69 20.27
N ASP A 568 7.77 -1.32 19.77
CA ASP A 568 7.81 -2.76 19.48
C ASP A 568 8.48 -3.54 20.62
N ASP A 569 8.28 -4.86 20.59
CA ASP A 569 8.72 -5.80 21.63
C ASP A 569 10.25 -5.88 21.78
N ASP A 570 11.02 -5.60 20.71
CA ASP A 570 12.49 -5.66 20.74
C ASP A 570 13.07 -4.49 21.55
N GLY A 571 12.49 -3.29 21.44
CA GLY A 571 12.88 -2.11 22.24
C GLY A 571 14.29 -1.57 22.00
N ARG A 572 15.17 -2.31 21.30
CA ARG A 572 16.56 -1.96 21.00
C ARG A 572 16.65 -1.10 19.74
N ARG A 573 17.50 -0.09 19.75
CA ARG A 573 17.87 0.70 18.55
C ARG A 573 19.36 0.93 18.45
N TRP A 574 19.87 0.69 17.25
CA TRP A 574 21.27 0.91 16.91
C TRP A 574 21.48 2.36 16.50
N ILE A 575 22.36 3.05 17.24
CA ILE A 575 22.82 4.39 16.89
C ILE A 575 23.94 4.25 15.87
N VAL A 576 24.96 3.43 16.18
CA VAL A 576 26.05 3.07 15.28
C VAL A 576 26.40 1.60 15.48
N ASN A 577 26.66 0.87 14.39
CA ASN A 577 27.11 -0.52 14.46
C ASN A 577 28.00 -0.94 13.30
N LYS A 578 28.79 -1.98 13.53
CA LYS A 578 29.64 -2.61 12.51
C LYS A 578 29.43 -4.12 12.52
N ASN A 579 29.46 -4.69 11.32
CA ASN A 579 29.29 -6.10 10.99
C ASN A 579 27.86 -6.66 11.06
N THR A 580 27.48 -7.44 10.03
CA THR A 580 26.10 -7.73 9.63
C THR A 580 25.21 -8.39 10.69
N HIS A 581 25.77 -9.08 11.69
CA HIS A 581 24.96 -9.77 12.68
C HIS A 581 25.63 -9.78 14.06
N GLU A 582 24.85 -9.52 15.10
CA GLU A 582 25.30 -9.40 16.50
C GLU A 582 25.95 -10.69 17.03
N PHE A 583 25.60 -11.85 16.48
CA PHE A 583 26.21 -13.15 16.81
C PHE A 583 27.33 -13.57 15.84
N THR A 584 27.63 -12.76 14.82
CA THR A 584 28.72 -13.03 13.88
C THR A 584 30.00 -12.33 14.31
N GLN A 585 31.06 -12.60 13.56
CA GLN A 585 32.40 -12.09 13.83
C GLN A 585 32.38 -10.57 14.08
N SER A 586 32.86 -10.20 15.27
CA SER A 586 33.49 -8.88 15.48
C SER A 586 32.52 -7.70 15.54
N HIS A 587 31.23 -7.97 15.75
CA HIS A 587 30.21 -6.95 15.83
C HIS A 587 30.50 -5.97 16.98
N TYR A 588 30.34 -4.68 16.75
CA TYR A 588 30.32 -3.69 17.84
C TYR A 588 29.19 -2.69 17.59
N ALA A 589 28.60 -2.18 18.68
CA ALA A 589 27.40 -1.37 18.60
C ALA A 589 27.24 -0.41 19.77
N LEU A 590 26.93 0.85 19.44
CA LEU A 590 26.37 1.83 20.37
C LEU A 590 24.86 1.84 20.21
N MET A 591 24.14 1.61 21.31
CA MET A 591 22.71 1.30 21.26
C MET A 591 21.93 1.99 22.37
N ILE A 592 20.62 2.04 22.17
CA ILE A 592 19.65 2.23 23.24
C ILE A 592 18.79 0.99 23.40
N TYR A 593 18.27 0.78 24.61
CA TYR A 593 17.24 -0.20 24.89
C TYR A 593 16.16 0.46 25.74
N TYR A 594 15.02 0.76 25.11
CA TYR A 594 14.01 1.68 25.64
C TYR A 594 14.67 2.97 26.15
N ARG A 595 14.72 3.14 27.47
CA ARG A 595 15.19 4.34 28.18
C ARG A 595 16.65 4.24 28.64
N LYS A 596 17.36 3.19 28.22
CA LYS A 596 18.75 2.88 28.59
C LYS A 596 19.70 3.20 27.44
N VAL A 597 20.96 3.50 27.78
CA VAL A 597 22.09 3.54 26.85
C VAL A 597 22.94 2.30 27.10
N GLY A 598 23.48 1.69 26.05
CA GLY A 598 24.36 0.54 26.19
C GLY A 598 25.33 0.36 25.05
N ALA A 599 26.27 -0.54 25.30
CA ALA A 599 27.28 -0.99 24.36
C ALA A 599 27.12 -2.49 24.13
N TYR A 600 27.32 -2.92 22.88
CA TYR A 600 27.31 -4.32 22.49
C TYR A 600 28.60 -4.65 21.74
N LEU A 601 29.21 -5.79 22.05
CA LEU A 601 30.46 -6.24 21.47
C LEU A 601 30.45 -7.76 21.28
N ASN A 602 30.76 -8.23 20.08
CA ASN A 602 31.19 -9.59 19.81
C ASN A 602 32.68 -9.55 19.46
N ILE A 603 33.52 -10.29 20.19
CA ILE A 603 34.98 -10.33 19.94
C ILE A 603 35.39 -11.28 18.80
N GLY A 604 34.44 -12.01 18.20
CA GLY A 604 34.66 -13.04 17.17
C GLY A 604 34.29 -14.43 17.68
N GLY A 605 33.97 -15.37 16.78
CA GLY A 605 33.76 -16.79 17.14
C GLY A 605 32.36 -17.17 17.66
N GLY A 606 31.31 -16.43 17.28
CA GLY A 606 29.92 -16.80 17.52
C GLY A 606 29.28 -16.20 18.78
N GLN A 607 28.06 -16.61 19.08
CA GLN A 607 27.20 -16.00 20.12
C GLN A 607 27.78 -16.05 21.54
N LYS A 608 28.60 -17.05 21.86
CA LYS A 608 29.25 -17.20 23.19
C LYS A 608 30.23 -16.07 23.52
N ASN A 609 30.63 -15.30 22.52
CA ASN A 609 31.58 -14.21 22.62
C ASN A 609 30.92 -12.83 22.51
N CYS A 610 29.60 -12.77 22.71
CA CYS A 610 28.84 -11.52 22.85
C CYS A 610 28.91 -11.00 24.29
N TYR A 611 29.15 -9.69 24.41
CA TYR A 611 29.22 -8.94 25.65
C TYR A 611 28.40 -7.67 25.49
N GLU A 612 27.65 -7.33 26.53
CA GLU A 612 26.84 -6.12 26.57
C GLU A 612 26.92 -5.47 27.94
N CYS A 613 26.74 -4.16 27.98
CA CYS A 613 26.56 -3.41 29.21
C CYS A 613 25.50 -2.31 29.00
N TRP A 614 24.58 -2.18 29.95
CA TRP A 614 23.42 -1.29 29.88
C TRP A 614 23.35 -0.40 31.11
N SER A 615 22.98 0.86 30.92
CA SER A 615 22.73 1.78 32.03
C SER A 615 21.53 1.36 32.87
N ALA A 616 21.38 2.00 34.03
CA ALA A 616 20.11 2.04 34.74
C ALA A 616 18.96 2.50 33.82
N PRO A 617 17.71 2.06 34.07
CA PRO A 617 16.53 2.56 33.34
C PRO A 617 16.35 4.08 33.53
N ASP A 618 15.48 4.66 32.70
CA ASP A 618 15.05 6.06 32.77
C ASP A 618 16.13 7.14 32.58
N LEU A 619 17.30 6.75 32.06
CA LEU A 619 18.38 7.67 31.76
C LEU A 619 18.03 8.64 30.61
N LEU A 620 17.26 8.16 29.64
CA LEU A 620 16.85 8.92 28.46
C LEU A 620 15.40 9.41 28.60
N THR A 621 15.14 10.57 28.00
CA THR A 621 13.80 11.11 27.75
C THR A 621 13.75 11.59 26.30
N PRO A 622 12.67 11.34 25.53
CA PRO A 622 12.56 11.82 24.17
C PRO A 622 12.59 13.35 24.12
N LYS A 623 12.88 13.87 22.94
CA LYS A 623 12.95 15.31 22.63
C LYS A 623 14.04 16.07 23.37
N ARG A 624 15.11 15.37 23.79
CA ARG A 624 16.30 15.96 24.44
C ARG A 624 17.58 15.43 23.82
N TRP A 625 18.61 16.28 23.75
CA TRP A 625 19.95 15.92 23.30
C TRP A 625 20.72 15.18 24.38
N TYR A 626 21.39 14.10 23.98
CA TYR A 626 22.32 13.34 24.80
C TYR A 626 23.60 13.08 24.01
N HIS A 627 24.75 13.18 24.68
CA HIS A 627 26.00 12.66 24.15
C HIS A 627 26.21 11.24 24.68
N VAL A 628 26.34 10.26 23.80
CA VAL A 628 26.47 8.85 24.19
C VAL A 628 27.71 8.23 23.57
N ALA A 629 28.30 7.25 24.24
CA ALA A 629 29.40 6.48 23.67
C ALA A 629 29.54 5.07 24.22
N MET A 630 30.27 4.26 23.47
CA MET A 630 30.88 3.03 23.92
C MET A 630 32.40 3.10 23.81
N SER A 631 33.11 2.40 24.69
CA SER A 631 34.54 2.15 24.52
C SER A 631 34.93 0.71 24.87
N TYR A 632 36.01 0.24 24.26
CA TYR A 632 36.61 -1.06 24.51
C TYR A 632 38.13 -0.97 24.49
N ASP A 633 38.78 -1.33 25.61
CA ASP A 633 40.23 -1.22 25.81
C ASP A 633 40.97 -2.57 25.77
N GLY A 634 40.28 -3.66 25.40
CA GLY A 634 40.80 -5.03 25.45
C GLY A 634 40.51 -5.75 26.78
N ALA A 635 40.25 -5.00 27.86
CA ALA A 635 39.85 -5.52 29.16
C ALA A 635 38.34 -5.32 29.41
N ASP A 636 37.84 -4.09 29.29
CA ASP A 636 36.49 -3.69 29.65
C ASP A 636 35.72 -3.08 28.48
N LEU A 637 34.44 -3.46 28.36
CA LEU A 637 33.44 -2.80 27.54
C LEU A 637 32.66 -1.78 28.40
N LYS A 638 32.69 -0.51 28.02
CA LYS A 638 32.11 0.60 28.79
C LYS A 638 31.07 1.37 27.97
N ALA A 639 30.04 1.89 28.63
CA ALA A 639 29.05 2.80 28.03
C ALA A 639 28.96 4.11 28.83
N TYR A 640 28.77 5.22 28.11
CA TYR A 640 28.77 6.57 28.66
C TYR A 640 27.56 7.37 28.20
N CYS A 641 27.10 8.29 29.06
CA CYS A 641 26.05 9.26 28.75
C CYS A 641 26.39 10.62 29.37
N ASN A 642 26.39 11.67 28.55
CA ASN A 642 26.79 13.04 28.88
C ASN A 642 28.15 13.11 29.61
N GLY A 643 29.12 12.33 29.13
CA GLY A 643 30.48 12.27 29.71
C GLY A 643 30.63 11.33 30.91
N ARG A 644 29.54 10.85 31.51
CA ARG A 644 29.58 9.98 32.69
C ARG A 644 29.56 8.50 32.31
N LEU A 645 30.41 7.68 32.94
CA LEU A 645 30.34 6.22 32.86
C LEU A 645 29.01 5.74 33.47
N VAL A 646 28.21 5.01 32.69
CA VAL A 646 26.89 4.50 33.12
C VAL A 646 26.79 2.98 33.16
N ALA A 647 27.71 2.26 32.50
CA ALA A 647 27.80 0.81 32.56
C ALA A 647 29.21 0.32 32.20
N SER A 648 29.60 -0.84 32.71
CA SER A 648 30.87 -1.52 32.39
C SER A 648 30.70 -3.04 32.43
N LYS A 649 31.47 -3.77 31.62
CA LYS A 649 31.53 -5.23 31.59
C LYS A 649 32.96 -5.70 31.29
N ALA A 650 33.52 -6.54 32.15
CA ALA A 650 34.80 -7.20 31.90
C ALA A 650 34.68 -8.22 30.76
N VAL A 651 35.64 -8.18 29.83
CA VAL A 651 35.76 -9.04 28.63
C VAL A 651 37.09 -9.77 28.62
N GLY A 652 38.21 -9.04 28.75
CA GLY A 652 39.56 -9.58 28.89
C GLY A 652 40.09 -10.39 27.70
N LYS A 653 39.64 -10.10 26.47
CA LYS A 653 39.96 -10.90 25.27
C LYS A 653 40.09 -10.06 24.01
N ARG A 654 41.11 -10.34 23.20
CA ARG A 654 41.31 -9.68 21.91
C ARG A 654 40.13 -9.87 20.96
N ARG A 655 39.72 -8.80 20.28
CA ARG A 655 38.75 -8.87 19.18
C ARG A 655 39.45 -9.26 17.87
N VAL A 656 38.83 -10.16 17.11
CA VAL A 656 39.18 -10.46 15.71
C VAL A 656 38.53 -9.41 14.79
N PRO A 657 39.14 -8.91 13.72
CA PRO A 657 38.47 -8.01 12.76
C PRO A 657 37.35 -8.67 11.95
N GLY A 658 36.26 -7.94 11.70
CA GLY A 658 35.19 -8.32 10.75
C GLY A 658 35.38 -7.71 9.35
N SER A 659 34.48 -8.03 8.41
CA SER A 659 34.63 -7.65 6.99
C SER A 659 33.43 -6.95 6.35
N THR A 660 32.37 -6.62 7.12
CA THR A 660 31.11 -6.10 6.57
C THR A 660 30.83 -4.65 6.95
N PRO A 661 29.97 -3.89 6.25
CA PRO A 661 29.85 -2.43 6.41
C PRO A 661 29.48 -1.92 7.81
N LEU A 662 29.74 -0.62 8.05
CA LEU A 662 29.25 0.14 9.22
C LEU A 662 27.91 0.81 8.88
N HIS A 663 26.98 0.86 9.82
CA HIS A 663 25.73 1.61 9.69
C HIS A 663 25.53 2.56 10.87
N ILE A 664 24.87 3.69 10.58
CA ILE A 664 24.45 4.71 11.54
C ILE A 664 22.94 4.87 11.38
N GLY A 665 22.17 4.67 12.46
CA GLY A 665 20.72 4.82 12.48
C GLY A 665 19.91 3.57 12.12
N ARG A 666 20.53 2.40 11.91
CA ARG A 666 19.83 1.12 11.71
C ARG A 666 20.60 -0.11 12.17
N ARG A 667 19.89 -1.22 12.39
CA ARG A 667 20.50 -2.57 12.43
C ARG A 667 20.99 -2.96 11.04
N GLN A 668 22.10 -3.71 10.93
CA GLN A 668 22.69 -4.00 9.63
C GLN A 668 21.79 -4.74 8.65
N ASP A 669 20.87 -5.55 9.14
CA ASP A 669 19.91 -6.32 8.32
C ASP A 669 18.59 -5.56 8.05
N GLY A 670 18.50 -4.29 8.46
CA GLY A 670 17.30 -3.47 8.25
C GLY A 670 16.11 -3.88 9.13
N PHE A 671 16.29 -4.69 10.16
CA PHE A 671 15.18 -5.09 11.03
C PHE A 671 14.66 -3.94 11.92
N ASN A 672 15.57 -3.08 12.40
CA ASN A 672 15.25 -1.97 13.31
C ASN A 672 15.90 -0.67 12.85
N TYR A 673 15.17 0.43 12.96
CA TYR A 673 15.62 1.78 12.58
C TYR A 673 15.49 2.76 13.75
N PHE A 674 16.49 3.62 13.90
CA PHE A 674 16.45 4.73 14.85
C PHE A 674 15.44 5.79 14.36
N LYS A 675 14.69 6.40 15.28
CA LYS A 675 13.75 7.48 14.97
C LYS A 675 14.14 8.74 15.76
N GLY A 676 14.72 9.72 15.05
CA GLY A 676 15.26 10.93 15.63
C GLY A 676 16.44 11.47 14.84
N ILE A 677 17.36 12.19 15.50
CA ILE A 677 18.53 12.81 14.89
C ILE A 677 19.79 12.21 15.53
N ILE A 678 20.74 11.79 14.69
CA ILE A 678 22.08 11.37 15.09
C ILE A 678 23.06 12.37 14.51
N ASP A 679 24.00 12.83 15.32
CA ASP A 679 24.91 13.90 14.96
C ASP A 679 26.33 13.60 15.45
N GLU A 680 27.33 14.13 14.74
CA GLU A 680 28.72 14.19 15.20
C GLU A 680 29.33 12.82 15.58
N VAL A 681 29.05 11.79 14.77
CA VAL A 681 29.50 10.42 15.03
C VAL A 681 31.01 10.33 14.84
N ARG A 682 31.73 9.81 15.84
CA ARG A 682 33.18 9.62 15.76
C ARG A 682 33.58 8.22 16.18
N LEU A 683 34.47 7.61 15.40
CA LEU A 683 35.14 6.35 15.72
C LEU A 683 36.62 6.63 15.98
N TYR A 684 37.13 6.11 17.10
CA TYR A 684 38.54 6.14 17.44
C TYR A 684 39.11 4.73 17.50
N SER A 685 40.39 4.57 17.15
CA SER A 685 41.14 3.31 17.23
C SER A 685 41.77 3.06 18.61
N ARG A 686 41.20 3.69 19.65
CA ARG A 686 41.61 3.55 21.04
C ARG A 686 40.42 3.76 21.96
N ALA A 687 40.49 3.20 23.17
CA ALA A 687 39.60 3.60 24.25
C ALA A 687 40.00 5.01 24.74
N LEU A 688 39.06 5.96 24.68
CA LEU A 688 39.25 7.28 25.26
C LEU A 688 39.10 7.19 26.79
N PRO A 689 40.02 7.80 27.56
CA PRO A 689 39.84 7.92 29.00
C PRO A 689 38.73 8.93 29.31
N ALA A 690 38.11 8.81 30.50
CA ALA A 690 36.89 9.54 30.85
C ALA A 690 37.06 11.08 30.86
N ASP A 691 38.28 11.56 31.08
CA ASP A 691 38.67 12.97 31.08
C ASP A 691 38.80 13.57 29.67
N GLU A 692 39.18 12.77 28.67
CA GLU A 692 39.10 13.11 27.25
C GLU A 692 37.66 13.01 26.71
N PHE A 693 36.77 12.40 27.48
CA PHE A 693 35.38 12.11 27.13
C PHE A 693 34.41 13.20 27.64
N LYS A 694 34.60 14.45 27.21
CA LYS A 694 33.75 15.60 27.62
C LYS A 694 32.95 16.18 26.46
N PRO A 695 31.59 16.23 26.50
CA PRO A 695 30.76 16.66 25.38
C PRO A 695 31.08 18.05 24.81
N GLU A 696 31.62 18.95 25.64
CA GLU A 696 31.88 20.36 25.33
C GLU A 696 33.35 20.67 25.02
N ALA A 697 34.26 19.69 25.14
CA ALA A 697 35.69 19.89 24.92
C ALA A 697 36.08 19.68 23.44
N PRO A 698 37.16 20.34 22.95
CA PRO A 698 37.73 20.03 21.64
C PRO A 698 38.08 18.54 21.52
N ARG A 699 37.60 17.90 20.45
CA ARG A 699 37.77 16.45 20.26
C ARG A 699 39.21 16.07 19.94
N PRO A 700 39.76 14.98 20.53
CA PRO A 700 41.11 14.55 20.23
C PRO A 700 41.27 14.16 18.75
N LYS A 701 42.32 14.62 18.07
CA LYS A 701 42.66 14.12 16.72
C LYS A 701 43.38 12.76 16.78
N LYS A 702 44.05 12.47 17.89
CA LYS A 702 44.86 11.25 18.06
C LYS A 702 43.97 10.00 18.08
N GLY A 703 44.19 9.14 17.09
CA GLY A 703 43.46 7.88 16.93
C GLY A 703 42.06 8.06 16.35
N LEU A 704 41.69 9.24 15.84
CA LEU A 704 40.42 9.41 15.12
C LEU A 704 40.49 8.65 13.79
N VAL A 705 39.57 7.72 13.60
CA VAL A 705 39.49 6.86 12.41
C VAL A 705 38.50 7.46 11.41
N ALA A 706 37.33 7.88 11.90
CA ALA A 706 36.27 8.42 11.07
C ALA A 706 35.43 9.42 11.87
N HIS A 707 34.94 10.44 11.19
CA HIS A 707 34.03 11.45 11.72
C HIS A 707 32.94 11.74 10.68
N TRP A 708 31.69 11.59 11.08
CA TRP A 708 30.53 12.01 10.31
C TRP A 708 29.88 13.18 11.04
N SER A 709 30.17 14.41 10.59
CA SER A 709 29.50 15.62 11.10
C SER A 709 28.12 15.80 10.49
N PHE A 710 27.91 15.36 9.24
CA PHE A 710 26.67 15.52 8.49
C PHE A 710 26.32 16.96 8.08
N ASP A 711 27.25 17.90 8.27
CA ASP A 711 27.14 19.30 7.85
C ASP A 711 27.20 19.47 6.33
N GLU A 712 27.95 18.59 5.68
CA GLU A 712 28.05 18.56 4.22
C GLU A 712 26.70 18.23 3.58
N SER A 713 26.45 18.84 2.41
CA SER A 713 25.32 18.44 1.57
C SER A 713 25.44 16.95 1.26
N ALA A 714 24.39 16.19 1.55
CA ALA A 714 24.37 14.78 1.23
C ALA A 714 24.57 14.59 -0.28
N LYS A 715 25.61 13.86 -0.67
CA LYS A 715 25.91 13.59 -2.08
C LYS A 715 25.03 12.43 -2.55
N ALA A 716 24.24 12.67 -3.58
CA ALA A 716 23.45 11.65 -4.24
C ALA A 716 24.32 10.84 -5.21
N PRO A 717 24.16 9.50 -5.28
CA PRO A 717 24.67 8.74 -6.41
C PRO A 717 23.99 9.23 -7.69
N ALA A 718 24.76 9.61 -8.71
CA ALA A 718 24.25 10.16 -9.97
C ALA A 718 23.19 9.25 -10.62
N ASP A 719 23.37 7.93 -10.50
CA ASP A 719 22.45 6.93 -11.02
C ASP A 719 21.07 6.97 -10.30
N ALA A 720 21.04 7.26 -9.00
CA ALA A 720 19.79 7.40 -8.24
C ALA A 720 19.01 8.64 -8.70
N THR A 721 19.71 9.77 -8.89
CA THR A 721 19.10 10.98 -9.43
C THR A 721 18.59 10.76 -10.85
N ALA A 722 19.33 10.01 -11.68
CA ALA A 722 18.94 9.71 -13.05
C ALA A 722 17.68 8.82 -13.13
N ILE A 723 17.58 7.78 -12.29
CA ILE A 723 16.37 6.94 -12.22
C ILE A 723 15.18 7.76 -11.75
N ALA A 724 15.33 8.53 -10.66
CA ALA A 724 14.26 9.37 -10.13
C ALA A 724 13.75 10.41 -11.15
N ALA A 725 14.63 11.02 -11.94
CA ALA A 725 14.23 12.00 -12.95
C ALA A 725 13.41 11.40 -14.11
N LYS A 726 13.71 10.15 -14.48
CA LYS A 726 13.06 9.42 -15.58
C LYS A 726 11.76 8.74 -15.17
N ALA A 727 11.63 8.36 -13.90
CA ALA A 727 10.44 7.72 -13.38
C ALA A 727 9.25 8.71 -13.27
N GLY A 728 8.05 8.15 -13.24
CA GLY A 728 6.79 8.90 -13.22
C GLY A 728 6.40 9.40 -14.60
N LEU A 729 5.49 10.36 -14.62
CA LEU A 729 4.95 10.95 -15.85
C LEU A 729 6.07 11.47 -16.75
N GLU A 730 5.94 11.29 -18.06
CA GLU A 730 6.80 11.95 -19.03
C GLU A 730 6.57 13.48 -19.00
N PRO A 731 7.56 14.30 -19.43
CA PRO A 731 7.48 15.77 -19.30
C PRO A 731 6.19 16.40 -19.84
N ALA A 732 5.72 15.96 -21.01
CA ALA A 732 4.48 16.46 -21.60
C ALA A 732 3.24 16.22 -20.72
N TYR A 733 3.20 15.10 -19.99
CA TYR A 733 2.08 14.80 -19.09
C TYR A 733 2.20 15.48 -17.73
N ARG A 734 3.43 15.76 -17.26
CA ARG A 734 3.66 16.62 -16.08
C ARG A 734 3.14 18.04 -16.33
N GLU A 735 3.43 18.59 -17.51
CA GLU A 735 2.96 19.91 -17.93
C GLU A 735 1.43 19.96 -18.00
N LEU A 736 0.80 19.02 -18.69
CA LEU A 736 -0.66 18.90 -18.75
C LEU A 736 -1.32 18.78 -17.36
N LEU A 737 -0.72 18.02 -16.45
CA LEU A 737 -1.22 17.93 -15.07
C LEU A 737 -1.12 19.26 -14.33
N SER A 738 -0.01 19.99 -14.53
CA SER A 738 0.20 21.31 -13.91
C SER A 738 -0.79 22.36 -14.41
N GLU A 739 -1.09 22.37 -15.71
CA GLU A 739 -2.09 23.24 -16.31
C GLU A 739 -3.50 22.95 -15.76
N ARG A 740 -3.85 21.67 -15.61
CA ARG A 740 -5.12 21.27 -14.99
C ARG A 740 -5.23 21.75 -13.54
N LYS A 741 -4.17 21.62 -12.73
CA LYS A 741 -4.18 22.10 -11.34
C LYS A 741 -4.39 23.62 -11.26
N GLN A 742 -3.73 24.38 -12.13
CA GLN A 742 -3.89 25.83 -12.20
C GLN A 742 -5.27 26.27 -12.75
N GLY A 743 -5.87 25.47 -13.62
CA GLY A 743 -7.20 25.72 -14.17
C GLY A 743 -8.37 25.38 -13.23
N VAL A 744 -8.13 24.59 -12.17
CA VAL A 744 -9.12 24.30 -11.10
C VAL A 744 -9.09 25.38 -9.99
N GLU A 745 -7.99 26.15 -9.88
CA GLU A 745 -7.87 27.28 -8.97
C GLU A 745 -8.37 28.62 -9.54
N ARG A 746 -8.83 28.64 -10.81
CA ARG A 746 -9.51 29.77 -11.46
C ARG A 746 -10.98 29.46 -11.64
#